data_AF-A0A9P8LES7-F1
#
_entry.id   AF-A0A9P8LES7-F1
#
_cell.length_a   1.000
_cell.length_b   1.000
_cell.length_c   1.000
_cell.angle_alpha   90.00
_cell.angle_beta   90.00
_cell.angle_gamma   90.00
#
_symmetry.space_group_name_H-M   'P 1'
#
loop_
_entity.id
_entity.type
_entity.pdbx_description
1 polymer ?
#
loop_
_entity_poly.entity_id
_entity_poly.type
_entity_poly.pdbx_seq_one_letter_code
_entity_poly.pdbx_strand_id
1 'polypeptide(L)'
;MDGLSAAASVTAIIGISAKIISLCSQYSAAVKDAKKDIDRLQRTVTDVKDVLEEVKRLLDRQDKTRLSTTHKLSDSLKECSRQLQRLEIQLEPGRAHKAISRIGMWALRWPFTSKKVEKTIASLEEYKHTFSLALQVDQTDLVLSVDQKLSLVDAKSDNLQQKIDIAKLPIAKGASFDSYMEEHNARCFDNTRVELLSQIAGWVGNRNGKPIFWLNGMAGTGKSTIARTIAQSFADKAQLGASFFFKKGESNRGDASRFFTTVARDLMARVPELISGITKAIDADPAISERALKDQFEKLILQPLSGTTCSKVLELVVVIDALDECERDEDVRAILQLLSRTKDLKLVSLRVFVTSRPELPIRLGFKQMSDGTYQDLILHEVPKKIIKHDIAVFFECELARIREERSLPLEWPGERSIQTLVGMAIPLFIFAATVCRFIGETIGNPRRRLNDILKYEIEDVSRLNITYLPILDPLFAIQGEKEKEKLSREFQEIVGSIVILESPLSIASLAHLLKIPKEDIRCRLDSLHSVLSIHADEDVPVRLFHLSFREFLVDSEKKGKSPFWVDERKTHERLASKCLELLSSPEGLRQNMCKLPNPGTLKSEIGEQKIAICLSPELQYACRYWVHHLEQSDYHIHDGDLIHIFLQRYFLYWLEAMSLIGEAYKCIHIINKLQALTKILSQNFFMMQSDLHCGSDPY
;
A
#
# COMPACT_ATOMS: atom_id res chain seq x y z
N MET A 1 -60.96 24.57 14.35
CA MET A 1 -61.51 25.67 13.54
C MET A 1 -60.49 25.96 12.45
N ASP A 2 -60.82 25.67 11.21
CA ASP A 2 -59.92 25.87 10.07
C ASP A 2 -59.54 27.35 9.96
N GLY A 3 -58.31 27.66 9.52
CA GLY A 3 -57.83 29.05 9.37
C GLY A 3 -58.76 29.95 8.54
N LEU A 4 -59.65 29.37 7.72
CA LEU A 4 -60.73 30.09 7.02
C LEU A 4 -61.75 30.75 7.98
N SER A 5 -62.10 30.11 9.10
CA SER A 5 -63.09 30.63 10.06
C SER A 5 -62.57 31.85 10.81
N ALA A 6 -61.25 31.92 11.07
CA ALA A 6 -60.61 33.06 11.71
C ALA A 6 -60.52 34.27 10.75
N ALA A 7 -60.09 34.04 9.51
CA ALA A 7 -60.01 35.10 8.49
C ALA A 7 -61.36 35.76 8.17
N ALA A 8 -62.45 34.97 8.14
CA ALA A 8 -63.81 35.49 7.99
C ALA A 8 -64.24 36.34 9.18
N SER A 9 -63.90 35.91 10.40
CA SER A 9 -64.22 36.65 11.64
C SER A 9 -63.45 37.98 11.72
N VAL A 10 -62.16 37.98 11.38
CA VAL A 10 -61.33 39.20 11.31
C VAL A 10 -61.89 40.18 10.28
N THR A 11 -62.26 39.71 9.08
CA THR A 11 -62.84 40.56 8.04
C THR A 11 -64.18 41.18 8.46
N ALA A 12 -65.03 40.41 9.14
CA ALA A 12 -66.30 40.91 9.68
C ALA A 12 -66.07 42.01 10.73
N ILE A 13 -65.12 41.81 11.65
CA ILE A 13 -64.79 42.80 12.69
C ILE A 13 -64.23 44.08 12.08
N ILE A 14 -63.32 43.99 11.10
CA ILE A 14 -62.79 45.17 10.38
C ILE A 14 -63.94 45.99 9.76
N GLY A 15 -64.92 45.32 9.14
CA GLY A 15 -66.10 45.96 8.56
C GLY A 15 -66.97 46.68 9.59
N ILE A 16 -67.24 46.03 10.73
CA ILE A 16 -68.00 46.62 11.84
C ILE A 16 -67.26 47.83 12.44
N SER A 17 -65.96 47.70 12.69
CA SER A 17 -65.13 48.79 13.21
C SER A 17 -65.12 50.00 12.28
N ALA A 18 -64.99 49.79 10.96
CA ALA A 18 -65.05 50.87 9.97
C ALA A 18 -66.39 51.64 10.02
N LYS A 19 -67.50 50.91 10.21
CA LYS A 19 -68.83 51.51 10.33
C LYS A 19 -69.00 52.28 11.65
N ILE A 20 -68.49 51.76 12.76
CA ILE A 20 -68.46 52.47 14.06
C ILE A 20 -67.62 53.75 13.98
N ILE A 21 -66.44 53.70 13.34
CA ILE A 21 -65.59 54.88 13.13
C ILE A 21 -66.34 55.95 12.32
N SER A 22 -67.08 55.56 11.28
CA SER A 22 -67.93 56.47 10.50
C SER A 22 -69.05 57.10 11.34
N LEU A 23 -69.74 56.30 12.17
CA LEU A 23 -70.77 56.80 13.08
C LEU A 23 -70.19 57.74 14.13
N CYS A 24 -69.04 57.42 14.74
CA CYS A 24 -68.35 58.30 15.68
C CYS A 24 -67.96 59.64 15.04
N SER A 25 -67.47 59.65 13.79
CA SER A 25 -67.20 60.89 13.05
C SER A 25 -68.47 61.76 12.88
N GLN A 26 -69.62 61.14 12.60
CA GLN A 26 -70.91 61.85 12.50
C GLN A 26 -71.35 62.44 13.85
N TYR A 27 -71.21 61.69 14.95
CA TYR A 27 -71.50 62.20 16.29
C TYR A 27 -70.51 63.29 16.74
N SER A 28 -69.22 63.19 16.40
CA SER A 28 -68.20 64.20 16.75
C SER A 28 -68.47 65.55 16.07
N ALA A 29 -69.05 65.53 14.86
CA ALA A 29 -69.48 66.73 14.15
C ALA A 29 -70.78 67.35 14.72
N ALA A 30 -71.66 66.53 15.29
CA ALA A 30 -73.00 66.96 15.73
C ALA A 30 -73.13 67.21 17.26
N VAL A 31 -72.23 66.65 18.09
CA VAL A 31 -72.35 66.66 19.56
C VAL A 31 -71.11 67.24 20.22
N LYS A 32 -71.20 68.47 20.74
CA LYS A 32 -70.07 69.17 21.38
C LYS A 32 -69.76 68.67 22.80
N ASP A 33 -70.78 68.33 23.60
CA ASP A 33 -70.64 68.00 25.03
C ASP A 33 -70.03 66.62 25.32
N ALA A 34 -69.95 65.74 24.31
CA ALA A 34 -69.38 64.40 24.43
C ALA A 34 -68.14 64.18 23.53
N LYS A 35 -67.64 65.25 22.89
CA LYS A 35 -66.59 65.17 21.85
C LYS A 35 -65.34 64.41 22.29
N LYS A 36 -64.88 64.63 23.52
CA LYS A 36 -63.70 63.94 24.08
C LYS A 36 -63.89 62.42 24.17
N ASP A 37 -65.08 61.97 24.55
CA ASP A 37 -65.40 60.55 24.69
C ASP A 37 -65.63 59.89 23.32
N ILE A 38 -66.22 60.62 22.37
CA ILE A 38 -66.39 60.20 20.97
C ILE A 38 -65.01 60.01 20.31
N ASP A 39 -64.13 61.01 20.43
CA ASP A 39 -62.80 60.97 19.82
C ASP A 39 -61.92 59.86 20.44
N ARG A 40 -62.05 59.60 21.75
CA ARG A 40 -61.35 58.50 22.42
C ARG A 40 -61.85 57.13 21.95
N LEU A 41 -63.17 56.94 21.92
CA LEU A 41 -63.77 55.70 21.43
C LEU A 41 -63.42 55.44 19.96
N GLN A 42 -63.49 56.49 19.13
CA GLN A 42 -63.11 56.42 17.73
C GLN A 42 -61.65 55.99 17.56
N ARG A 43 -60.71 56.59 18.32
CA ARG A 43 -59.30 56.20 18.31
C ARG A 43 -59.10 54.74 18.69
N THR A 44 -59.68 54.28 19.79
CA THR A 44 -59.52 52.88 20.23
C THR A 44 -60.12 51.88 19.23
N VAL A 45 -61.26 52.20 18.58
CA VAL A 45 -61.84 51.35 17.53
C VAL A 45 -60.97 51.34 16.27
N THR A 46 -60.35 52.47 15.91
CA THR A 46 -59.35 52.54 14.83
C THR A 46 -58.14 51.69 15.14
N ASP A 47 -57.56 51.79 16.35
CA ASP A 47 -56.41 50.98 16.75
C ASP A 47 -56.71 49.47 16.69
N VAL A 48 -57.89 49.04 17.13
CA VAL A 48 -58.32 47.63 17.02
C VAL A 48 -58.48 47.21 15.56
N LYS A 49 -59.03 48.09 14.71
CA LYS A 49 -59.16 47.84 13.27
C LYS A 49 -57.79 47.66 12.62
N ASP A 50 -56.83 48.53 12.92
CA ASP A 50 -55.49 48.52 12.32
C ASP A 50 -54.70 47.27 12.72
N VAL A 51 -54.77 46.86 14.00
CA VAL A 51 -54.17 45.60 14.47
C VAL A 51 -54.79 44.40 13.74
N LEU A 52 -56.11 44.38 13.56
CA LEU A 52 -56.80 43.31 12.84
C LEU A 52 -56.51 43.31 11.33
N GLU A 53 -56.26 44.46 10.72
CA GLU A 53 -55.78 44.55 9.34
C GLU A 53 -54.38 43.95 9.19
N GLU A 54 -53.48 44.14 10.15
CA GLU A 54 -52.18 43.46 10.19
C GLU A 54 -52.32 41.95 10.39
N VAL A 55 -53.22 41.48 11.28
CA VAL A 55 -53.56 40.06 11.41
C VAL A 55 -54.07 39.49 10.08
N LYS A 56 -54.97 40.21 9.40
CA LYS A 56 -55.51 39.80 8.10
C LYS A 56 -54.41 39.69 7.04
N ARG A 57 -53.52 40.69 6.95
CA ARG A 57 -52.40 40.69 6.00
C ARG A 57 -51.47 39.50 6.18
N LEU A 58 -51.28 39.04 7.42
CA LEU A 58 -50.49 37.85 7.74
C LEU A 58 -51.21 36.55 7.37
N LEU A 59 -52.51 36.45 7.65
CA LEU A 59 -53.35 35.30 7.28
C LEU A 59 -53.45 35.11 5.75
N ASP A 60 -53.39 36.20 4.99
CA ASP A 60 -53.45 36.19 3.52
C ASP A 60 -52.10 35.83 2.86
N ARG A 61 -50.96 35.95 3.58
CA ARG A 61 -49.60 35.84 3.00
C ARG A 61 -48.97 34.44 3.01
N GLN A 62 -49.36 33.49 3.86
CA GLN A 62 -48.68 32.17 3.98
C GLN A 62 -49.56 31.00 4.46
N ASP A 63 -49.01 29.78 4.39
CA ASP A 63 -49.58 28.52 4.89
C ASP A 63 -50.30 28.66 6.23
N LYS A 64 -51.62 28.43 6.21
CA LYS A 64 -52.57 28.60 7.33
C LYS A 64 -52.28 27.73 8.57
N THR A 65 -51.27 26.86 8.50
CA THR A 65 -50.89 25.90 9.54
C THR A 65 -49.83 26.43 10.51
N ARG A 66 -49.20 27.58 10.25
CA ARG A 66 -48.10 28.13 11.08
C ARG A 66 -48.52 29.14 12.16
N LEU A 67 -49.74 29.66 12.12
CA LEU A 67 -50.23 30.66 13.09
C LEU A 67 -50.97 29.98 14.25
N SER A 68 -50.23 29.23 15.06
CA SER A 68 -50.79 28.36 16.10
C SER A 68 -51.55 29.14 17.19
N THR A 69 -51.16 30.38 17.49
CA THR A 69 -51.86 31.22 18.48
C THR A 69 -53.12 31.90 17.92
N THR A 70 -53.27 32.02 16.60
CA THR A 70 -54.50 32.54 15.97
C THR A 70 -55.72 31.65 16.26
N HIS A 71 -55.51 30.34 16.49
CA HIS A 71 -56.58 29.46 16.97
C HIS A 71 -57.04 29.77 18.41
N LYS A 72 -56.14 30.28 19.26
CA LYS A 72 -56.45 30.70 20.64
C LYS A 72 -57.12 32.08 20.70
N LEU A 73 -57.01 32.88 19.62
CA LEU A 73 -57.68 34.18 19.49
C LEU A 73 -59.17 34.07 19.14
N SER A 74 -59.69 32.88 18.80
CA SER A 74 -61.06 32.75 18.29
C SER A 74 -62.12 33.26 19.27
N ASP A 75 -61.95 32.97 20.56
CA ASP A 75 -62.91 33.40 21.58
C ASP A 75 -62.82 34.92 21.83
N SER A 76 -61.60 35.47 21.84
CA SER A 76 -61.37 36.92 21.92
C SER A 76 -61.90 37.67 20.70
N LEU A 77 -61.77 37.11 19.49
CA LEU A 77 -62.34 37.67 18.25
C LEU A 77 -63.86 37.65 18.27
N LYS A 78 -64.48 36.54 18.70
CA LYS A 78 -65.95 36.44 18.83
C LYS A 78 -66.50 37.43 19.84
N GLU A 79 -65.86 37.55 21.00
CA GLU A 79 -66.30 38.48 22.04
C GLU A 79 -66.08 39.94 21.61
N CYS A 80 -64.94 40.26 20.99
CA CYS A 80 -64.69 41.57 20.39
C CYS A 80 -65.74 41.92 19.33
N SER A 81 -66.07 40.98 18.43
CA SER A 81 -67.13 41.12 17.43
C SER A 81 -68.48 41.40 18.07
N ARG A 82 -68.86 40.63 19.11
CA ARG A 82 -70.12 40.82 19.84
C ARG A 82 -70.20 42.19 20.51
N GLN A 83 -69.09 42.65 21.10
CA GLN A 83 -69.03 43.97 21.72
C GLN A 83 -69.10 45.09 20.69
N LEU A 84 -68.41 44.97 19.57
CA LEU A 84 -68.47 45.95 18.48
C LEU A 84 -69.85 45.98 17.82
N GLN A 85 -70.50 44.83 17.57
CA GLN A 85 -71.89 44.79 17.08
C GLN A 85 -72.88 45.45 18.05
N ARG A 86 -72.72 45.22 19.37
CA ARG A 86 -73.52 45.92 20.38
C ARG A 86 -73.28 47.42 20.37
N LEU A 87 -72.03 47.83 20.20
CA LEU A 87 -71.63 49.23 20.11
C LEU A 87 -72.22 49.89 18.86
N GLU A 88 -72.16 49.21 17.71
CA GLU A 88 -72.76 49.61 16.45
C GLU A 88 -74.27 49.80 16.58
N ILE A 89 -75.00 48.81 17.10
CA ILE A 89 -76.47 48.88 17.30
C ILE A 89 -76.84 50.05 18.24
N GLN A 90 -76.03 50.30 19.27
CA GLN A 90 -76.26 51.40 20.20
C GLN A 90 -75.91 52.78 19.61
N LEU A 91 -75.05 52.83 18.60
CA LEU A 91 -74.69 54.04 17.85
C LEU A 91 -75.64 54.31 16.67
N GLU A 92 -76.28 53.28 16.11
CA GLU A 92 -77.22 53.43 15.01
C GLU A 92 -78.45 54.25 15.46
N PRO A 93 -78.79 55.34 14.75
CA PRO A 93 -80.03 56.05 15.01
C PRO A 93 -81.21 55.14 14.64
N GLY A 94 -81.98 54.72 15.65
CA GLY A 94 -83.02 53.69 15.50
C GLY A 94 -84.04 54.00 14.38
N ARG A 95 -84.58 52.94 13.75
CA ARG A 95 -85.55 52.99 12.64
C ARG A 95 -86.80 53.85 12.89
N ALA A 96 -87.06 54.25 14.14
CA ALA A 96 -88.08 55.25 14.46
C ALA A 96 -87.84 56.64 13.83
N HIS A 97 -86.62 56.92 13.34
CA HIS A 97 -86.25 58.22 12.74
C HIS A 97 -86.24 58.23 11.20
N LYS A 98 -86.56 57.12 10.52
CA LYS A 98 -86.58 57.05 9.04
C LYS A 98 -87.93 57.38 8.40
N ALA A 99 -88.99 57.49 9.19
CA ALA A 99 -90.30 57.90 8.70
C ALA A 99 -90.68 59.23 9.35
N ILE A 100 -90.20 60.35 8.79
CA ILE A 100 -90.79 61.71 8.73
C ILE A 100 -89.73 62.66 8.10
N SER A 101 -90.17 63.51 7.18
CA SER A 101 -89.36 64.29 6.23
C SER A 101 -88.84 65.65 6.73
N ARG A 102 -87.77 66.13 6.07
CA ARG A 102 -87.42 67.53 5.67
C ARG A 102 -87.46 68.66 6.74
N ILE A 103 -86.29 69.31 6.87
CA ILE A 103 -85.97 70.63 7.47
C ILE A 103 -85.52 70.61 8.95
N GLY A 104 -84.27 71.05 9.18
CA GLY A 104 -83.82 71.65 10.45
C GLY A 104 -83.07 70.72 11.42
N MET A 105 -81.77 71.01 11.61
CA MET A 105 -80.84 70.53 12.65
C MET A 105 -81.29 69.33 13.51
N TRP A 106 -80.80 68.14 13.18
CA TRP A 106 -80.83 67.02 14.11
C TRP A 106 -79.77 67.24 15.20
N ALA A 107 -80.23 67.48 16.43
CA ALA A 107 -79.40 67.26 17.60
C ALA A 107 -79.29 65.74 17.81
N LEU A 108 -78.34 65.09 17.13
CA LEU A 108 -77.91 63.75 17.51
C LEU A 108 -77.58 63.79 19.00
N ARG A 109 -78.25 62.98 19.83
CA ARG A 109 -77.96 62.91 21.26
C ARG A 109 -77.05 61.72 21.49
N TRP A 110 -75.88 61.96 22.07
CA TRP A 110 -74.93 60.90 22.39
C TRP A 110 -75.59 59.86 23.33
N PRO A 111 -75.63 58.57 22.96
CA PRO A 111 -76.42 57.55 23.67
C PRO A 111 -75.72 56.95 24.90
N PHE A 112 -74.52 57.42 25.25
CA PHE A 112 -73.70 56.83 26.31
C PHE A 112 -73.37 57.81 27.43
N THR A 113 -73.22 57.28 28.64
CA THR A 113 -72.57 57.97 29.75
C THR A 113 -71.06 57.80 29.66
N SER A 114 -70.28 58.78 30.14
CA SER A 114 -68.81 58.71 30.12
C SER A 114 -68.26 57.43 30.77
N LYS A 115 -68.87 56.99 31.89
CA LYS A 115 -68.52 55.71 32.57
C LYS A 115 -68.72 54.47 31.68
N LYS A 116 -69.75 54.48 30.82
CA LYS A 116 -70.00 53.38 29.88
C LYS A 116 -69.00 53.40 28.72
N VAL A 117 -68.62 54.59 28.24
CA VAL A 117 -67.56 54.75 27.21
C VAL A 117 -66.21 54.25 27.75
N GLU A 118 -65.84 54.63 28.98
CA GLU A 118 -64.59 54.19 29.61
C GLU A 118 -64.50 52.66 29.72
N LYS A 119 -65.60 52.00 30.13
CA LYS A 119 -65.65 50.53 30.23
C LYS A 119 -65.52 49.86 28.86
N THR A 120 -66.15 50.42 27.83
CA THR A 120 -66.04 49.90 26.46
C THR A 120 -64.62 50.08 25.93
N ILE A 121 -64.00 51.24 26.14
CA ILE A 121 -62.61 51.49 25.75
C ILE A 121 -61.66 50.51 26.44
N ALA A 122 -61.79 50.32 27.76
CA ALA A 122 -60.96 49.39 28.50
C ALA A 122 -61.05 47.95 27.96
N SER A 123 -62.27 47.51 27.61
CA SER A 123 -62.49 46.17 27.03
C SER A 123 -61.87 46.05 25.63
N LEU A 124 -61.97 47.10 24.80
CA LEU A 124 -61.38 47.12 23.45
C LEU A 124 -59.85 47.18 23.49
N GLU A 125 -59.24 47.93 24.42
CA GLU A 125 -57.79 47.94 24.64
C GLU A 125 -57.29 46.57 25.12
N GLU A 126 -58.05 45.84 25.95
CA GLU A 126 -57.71 44.47 26.36
C GLU A 126 -57.68 43.51 25.16
N TYR A 127 -58.65 43.60 24.25
CA TYR A 127 -58.65 42.81 23.01
C TYR A 127 -57.48 43.19 22.09
N LYS A 128 -57.20 44.49 21.92
CA LYS A 128 -56.04 44.98 21.18
C LYS A 128 -54.73 44.43 21.73
N HIS A 129 -54.52 44.46 23.05
CA HIS A 129 -53.35 43.89 23.69
C HIS A 129 -53.24 42.38 23.45
N THR A 130 -54.35 41.66 23.54
CA THR A 130 -54.41 40.21 23.29
C THR A 130 -54.04 39.88 21.84
N PHE A 131 -54.57 40.62 20.87
CA PHE A 131 -54.23 40.44 19.44
C PHE A 131 -52.77 40.77 19.15
N SER A 132 -52.26 41.88 19.72
CA SER A 132 -50.87 42.30 19.55
C SER A 132 -49.88 41.30 20.16
N LEU A 133 -50.17 40.77 21.35
CA LEU A 133 -49.33 39.76 22.00
C LEU A 133 -49.30 38.45 21.19
N ALA A 134 -50.46 38.00 20.69
CA ALA A 134 -50.50 36.81 19.84
C ALA A 134 -49.71 37.00 18.53
N LEU A 135 -49.80 38.17 17.90
CA LEU A 135 -48.97 38.52 16.75
C LEU A 135 -47.47 38.46 17.07
N GLN A 136 -47.05 38.99 18.23
CA GLN A 136 -45.65 38.95 18.66
C GLN A 136 -45.15 37.53 18.94
N VAL A 137 -46.00 36.67 19.52
CA VAL A 137 -45.67 35.25 19.74
C VAL A 137 -45.49 34.53 18.41
N ASP A 138 -46.42 34.69 17.46
CA ASP A 138 -46.32 34.06 16.13
C ASP A 138 -45.10 34.61 15.33
N GLN A 139 -44.76 35.89 15.48
CA GLN A 139 -43.53 36.47 14.91
C GLN A 139 -42.27 35.83 15.51
N THR A 140 -42.25 35.63 16.84
CA THR A 140 -41.10 35.03 17.53
C THR A 140 -40.94 33.55 17.14
N ASP A 141 -42.04 32.80 17.04
CA ASP A 141 -42.03 31.41 16.58
C ASP A 141 -41.50 31.29 15.14
N LEU A 142 -41.91 32.21 14.25
CA LEU A 142 -41.38 32.26 12.89
C LEU A 142 -39.87 32.53 12.88
N VAL A 143 -39.38 33.48 13.69
CA VAL A 143 -37.94 33.78 13.81
C VAL A 143 -37.16 32.56 14.31
N LEU A 144 -37.65 31.88 15.35
CA LEU A 144 -37.03 30.64 15.85
C LEU A 144 -37.03 29.53 14.79
N SER A 145 -38.10 29.41 14.00
CA SER A 145 -38.17 28.43 12.91
C SER A 145 -37.19 28.74 11.77
N VAL A 146 -36.89 30.02 11.52
CA VAL A 146 -35.90 30.46 10.53
C VAL A 146 -34.49 30.15 11.05
N ASP A 147 -34.20 30.46 12.31
CA ASP A 147 -32.92 30.16 12.97
C ASP A 147 -32.61 28.65 12.98
N GLN A 148 -33.61 27.82 13.28
CA GLN A 148 -33.50 26.36 13.16
C GLN A 148 -33.23 25.89 11.73
N LYS A 149 -33.85 26.51 10.73
CA LYS A 149 -33.56 26.17 9.31
C LYS A 149 -32.18 26.64 8.89
N LEU A 150 -31.75 27.81 9.36
CA LEU A 150 -30.43 28.37 9.05
C LEU A 150 -29.33 27.46 9.61
N SER A 151 -29.44 27.06 10.88
CA SER A 151 -28.51 26.10 11.50
C SER A 151 -28.48 24.74 10.79
N LEU A 152 -29.63 24.25 10.29
CA LEU A 152 -29.67 23.04 9.43
C LEU A 152 -28.99 23.24 8.08
N VAL A 153 -29.06 24.44 7.51
CA VAL A 153 -28.37 24.81 6.26
C VAL A 153 -26.87 24.91 6.50
N ASP A 154 -26.44 25.56 7.58
CA ASP A 154 -25.03 25.68 7.96
C ASP A 154 -24.41 24.30 8.19
N ALA A 155 -25.08 23.42 8.94
CA ALA A 155 -24.62 22.05 9.15
C ALA A 155 -24.50 21.23 7.83
N LYS A 156 -25.41 21.45 6.88
CA LYS A 156 -25.32 20.83 5.55
C LYS A 156 -24.20 21.42 4.71
N SER A 157 -23.98 22.72 4.80
CA SER A 157 -22.90 23.44 4.11
C SER A 157 -21.54 22.93 4.60
N ASP A 158 -21.34 22.82 5.91
CA ASP A 158 -20.11 22.30 6.52
C ASP A 158 -19.83 20.85 6.08
N ASN A 159 -20.85 19.99 6.05
CA ASN A 159 -20.71 18.62 5.57
C ASN A 159 -20.30 18.56 4.08
N LEU A 160 -20.86 19.45 3.26
CA LEU A 160 -20.55 19.52 1.84
C LEU A 160 -19.12 20.02 1.61
N GLN A 161 -18.72 21.06 2.35
CA GLN A 161 -17.37 21.61 2.32
C GLN A 161 -16.33 20.55 2.73
N GLN A 162 -16.58 19.85 3.84
CA GLN A 162 -15.75 18.75 4.29
C GLN A 162 -15.58 17.64 3.24
N LYS A 163 -16.66 17.26 2.53
CA LYS A 163 -16.57 16.28 1.43
C LYS A 163 -15.73 16.79 0.26
N ILE A 164 -15.86 18.08 -0.08
CA ILE A 164 -15.07 18.72 -1.13
C ILE A 164 -13.58 18.74 -0.75
N ASP A 165 -13.26 19.12 0.48
CA ASP A 165 -11.86 19.20 0.94
C ASP A 165 -11.19 17.83 1.01
N ILE A 166 -11.92 16.80 1.44
CA ILE A 166 -11.44 15.42 1.40
C ILE A 166 -11.23 14.95 -0.06
N ALA A 167 -12.12 15.33 -0.98
CA ALA A 167 -11.98 15.00 -2.39
C ALA A 167 -10.79 15.71 -3.07
N LYS A 168 -10.26 16.78 -2.48
CA LYS A 168 -9.04 17.46 -2.97
C LYS A 168 -7.77 16.69 -2.66
N LEU A 169 -7.76 15.76 -1.70
CA LEU A 169 -6.57 14.96 -1.41
C LEU A 169 -6.25 14.07 -2.63
N PRO A 170 -5.09 14.28 -3.30
CA PRO A 170 -4.72 13.46 -4.44
C PRO A 170 -4.42 12.05 -3.97
N ILE A 171 -4.87 11.08 -4.74
CA ILE A 171 -4.70 9.66 -4.44
C ILE A 171 -4.02 8.92 -5.58
N ALA A 172 -3.28 7.88 -5.23
CA ALA A 172 -2.68 6.98 -6.19
C ALA A 172 -3.75 6.05 -6.76
N LYS A 173 -4.25 6.36 -7.96
CA LYS A 173 -5.23 5.49 -8.65
C LYS A 173 -4.62 4.11 -8.87
N GLY A 174 -5.35 3.06 -8.51
CA GLY A 174 -4.90 1.67 -8.68
C GLY A 174 -3.97 1.14 -7.58
N ALA A 175 -3.66 1.94 -6.55
CA ALA A 175 -2.77 1.51 -5.46
C ALA A 175 -3.47 0.66 -4.40
N SER A 176 -4.77 0.82 -4.19
CA SER A 176 -5.55 0.02 -3.24
C SER A 176 -5.81 -1.39 -3.78
N PHE A 177 -5.83 -2.39 -2.89
CA PHE A 177 -5.94 -3.82 -3.24
C PHE A 177 -7.25 -4.18 -3.96
N ASP A 178 -8.31 -3.41 -3.70
CA ASP A 178 -9.67 -3.57 -4.23
C ASP A 178 -9.90 -2.74 -5.50
N SER A 179 -8.86 -2.10 -6.03
CA SER A 179 -8.96 -1.36 -7.28
C SER A 179 -9.15 -2.29 -8.48
N TYR A 180 -9.83 -1.81 -9.52
CA TYR A 180 -10.01 -2.53 -10.78
C TYR A 180 -8.67 -3.02 -11.37
N MET A 181 -7.59 -2.27 -11.20
CA MET A 181 -6.25 -2.65 -11.67
C MET A 181 -5.66 -3.87 -10.95
N GLU A 182 -6.24 -4.26 -9.82
CA GLU A 182 -5.85 -5.42 -9.01
C GLU A 182 -6.91 -6.54 -9.03
N GLU A 183 -7.99 -6.42 -9.81
CA GLU A 183 -9.10 -7.38 -9.83
C GLU A 183 -8.68 -8.78 -10.30
N HIS A 184 -7.92 -8.87 -11.39
CA HIS A 184 -7.46 -10.13 -11.99
C HIS A 184 -6.16 -10.67 -11.39
N ASN A 185 -5.68 -10.03 -10.34
CA ASN A 185 -4.37 -10.30 -9.79
C ASN A 185 -4.45 -11.44 -8.76
N ALA A 186 -3.60 -12.45 -8.93
CA ALA A 186 -3.71 -13.71 -8.18
C ALA A 186 -3.56 -13.53 -6.66
N ARG A 187 -4.36 -14.28 -5.89
CA ARG A 187 -4.26 -14.46 -4.44
C ARG A 187 -3.65 -15.84 -4.14
N CYS A 188 -3.30 -16.10 -2.87
CA CYS A 188 -2.83 -17.43 -2.47
C CYS A 188 -3.96 -18.45 -2.68
N PHE A 189 -3.61 -19.63 -3.18
CA PHE A 189 -4.56 -20.75 -3.25
C PHE A 189 -4.86 -21.27 -1.84
N ASP A 190 -6.05 -21.85 -1.66
CA ASP A 190 -6.40 -22.54 -0.43
C ASP A 190 -5.34 -23.61 -0.11
N ASN A 191 -5.03 -23.76 1.18
CA ASN A 191 -3.99 -24.65 1.70
C ASN A 191 -2.55 -24.30 1.30
N THR A 192 -2.29 -23.16 0.65
CA THR A 192 -0.91 -22.66 0.47
C THR A 192 -0.56 -21.63 1.53
N ARG A 193 0.72 -21.58 1.94
CA ARG A 193 1.27 -20.58 2.88
C ARG A 193 0.53 -20.51 4.23
N VAL A 194 -0.12 -21.60 4.63
CA VAL A 194 -1.03 -21.66 5.80
C VAL A 194 -0.35 -21.20 7.08
N GLU A 195 0.84 -21.73 7.36
CA GLU A 195 1.61 -21.39 8.56
C GLU A 195 2.01 -19.91 8.59
N LEU A 196 2.45 -19.38 7.45
CA LEU A 196 2.82 -17.97 7.31
C LEU A 196 1.60 -17.05 7.51
N LEU A 197 0.48 -17.34 6.86
CA LEU A 197 -0.76 -16.57 7.01
C LEU A 197 -1.28 -16.64 8.46
N SER A 198 -1.16 -17.80 9.10
CA SER A 198 -1.50 -17.98 10.52
C SER A 198 -0.59 -17.15 11.43
N GLN A 199 0.72 -17.14 11.19
CA GLN A 199 1.68 -16.33 11.92
C GLN A 199 1.38 -14.83 11.81
N ILE A 200 1.03 -14.36 10.61
CA ILE A 200 0.66 -12.96 10.37
C ILE A 200 -0.66 -12.62 11.06
N ALA A 201 -1.66 -13.50 11.00
CA ALA A 201 -2.92 -13.31 11.73
C ALA A 201 -2.70 -13.25 13.25
N GLY A 202 -1.85 -14.13 13.80
CA GLY A 202 -1.45 -14.11 15.21
C GLY A 202 -0.69 -12.84 15.59
N TRP A 203 0.17 -12.34 14.70
CA TRP A 203 0.87 -11.07 14.88
C TRP A 203 -0.09 -9.88 14.96
N VAL A 204 -1.09 -9.80 14.07
CA VAL A 204 -2.10 -8.72 14.10
C VAL A 204 -2.87 -8.73 15.42
N GLY A 205 -3.29 -9.92 15.89
CA GLY A 205 -4.05 -10.08 17.13
C GLY A 205 -3.24 -9.90 18.42
N ASN A 206 -1.90 -9.91 18.35
CA ASN A 206 -1.07 -9.75 19.54
C ASN A 206 -0.91 -8.28 19.93
N ARG A 207 -1.69 -7.79 20.90
CA ARG A 207 -1.66 -6.39 21.37
C ARG A 207 -0.29 -5.87 21.79
N ASN A 208 0.53 -6.73 22.39
CA ASN A 208 1.90 -6.38 22.81
C ASN A 208 2.94 -6.70 21.73
N GLY A 209 2.51 -7.16 20.55
CA GLY A 209 3.36 -7.46 19.42
C GLY A 209 3.95 -6.20 18.79
N LYS A 210 4.94 -6.39 17.94
CA LYS A 210 5.64 -5.31 17.24
C LYS A 210 4.72 -4.64 16.20
N PRO A 211 4.71 -3.32 16.03
CA PRO A 211 3.76 -2.62 15.15
C PRO A 211 3.98 -2.90 13.66
N ILE A 212 5.19 -3.28 13.26
CA ILE A 212 5.53 -3.54 11.85
C ILE A 212 5.90 -5.01 11.65
N PHE A 213 5.38 -5.62 10.58
CA PHE A 213 5.80 -6.93 10.09
C PHE A 213 6.41 -6.78 8.70
N TRP A 214 7.68 -7.14 8.56
CA TRP A 214 8.41 -7.06 7.30
C TRP A 214 8.56 -8.45 6.67
N LEU A 215 7.77 -8.72 5.64
CA LEU A 215 7.91 -9.92 4.82
C LEU A 215 8.91 -9.66 3.70
N ASN A 216 10.13 -10.15 3.87
CA ASN A 216 11.17 -9.97 2.88
C ASN A 216 11.41 -11.23 2.05
N GLY A 217 11.89 -11.04 0.82
CA GLY A 217 12.24 -12.15 -0.05
C GLY A 217 12.56 -11.73 -1.46
N MET A 218 13.16 -12.63 -2.23
CA MET A 218 13.57 -12.38 -3.60
C MET A 218 12.39 -12.10 -4.55
N ALA A 219 12.71 -11.61 -5.75
CA ALA A 219 11.73 -11.51 -6.83
C ALA A 219 11.08 -12.87 -7.10
N GLY A 220 9.77 -12.88 -7.34
CA GLY A 220 9.06 -14.10 -7.74
C GLY A 220 8.78 -15.13 -6.65
N THR A 221 8.98 -14.81 -5.36
CA THR A 221 8.63 -15.72 -4.24
C THR A 221 7.16 -15.63 -3.78
N GLY A 222 6.36 -14.73 -4.38
CA GLY A 222 4.92 -14.59 -4.10
C GLY A 222 4.55 -13.54 -3.04
N LYS A 223 5.45 -12.61 -2.70
CA LYS A 223 5.19 -11.52 -1.73
C LYS A 223 3.89 -10.75 -2.00
N SER A 224 3.70 -10.26 -3.22
CA SER A 224 2.50 -9.50 -3.60
C SER A 224 1.23 -10.32 -3.54
N THR A 225 1.31 -11.61 -3.90
CA THR A 225 0.19 -12.56 -3.74
C THR A 225 -0.20 -12.72 -2.27
N ILE A 226 0.79 -12.80 -1.38
CA ILE A 226 0.57 -12.87 0.08
C ILE A 226 -0.03 -11.55 0.59
N ALA A 227 0.51 -10.40 0.19
CA ALA A 227 -0.01 -9.08 0.56
C ALA A 227 -1.49 -8.90 0.16
N ARG A 228 -1.86 -9.29 -1.07
CA ARG A 228 -3.26 -9.27 -1.53
C ARG A 228 -4.18 -10.17 -0.71
N THR A 229 -3.70 -11.38 -0.38
CA THR A 229 -4.46 -12.33 0.44
C THR A 229 -4.71 -11.79 1.85
N ILE A 230 -3.70 -11.16 2.43
CA ILE A 230 -3.77 -10.50 3.74
C ILE A 230 -4.74 -9.32 3.69
N ALA A 231 -4.60 -8.44 2.69
CA ALA A 231 -5.48 -7.29 2.52
C ALA A 231 -6.95 -7.73 2.41
N GLN A 232 -7.25 -8.73 1.58
CA GLN A 232 -8.58 -9.30 1.45
C GLN A 232 -9.10 -9.85 2.79
N SER A 233 -8.34 -10.71 3.46
CA SER A 233 -8.78 -11.35 4.71
C SER A 233 -9.08 -10.32 5.80
N PHE A 234 -8.30 -9.25 5.90
CA PHE A 234 -8.55 -8.18 6.87
C PHE A 234 -9.64 -7.21 6.41
N ALA A 235 -9.88 -7.05 5.11
CA ALA A 235 -11.04 -6.32 4.61
C ALA A 235 -12.34 -7.05 4.96
N ASP A 236 -12.39 -8.38 4.76
CA ASP A 236 -13.55 -9.22 5.09
C ASP A 236 -13.86 -9.20 6.60
N LYS A 237 -12.83 -9.06 7.45
CA LYS A 237 -12.96 -8.89 8.92
C LYS A 237 -13.24 -7.45 9.34
N ALA A 238 -13.31 -6.51 8.41
CA ALA A 238 -13.43 -5.09 8.67
C ALA A 238 -12.30 -4.55 9.58
N GLN A 239 -11.08 -5.05 9.42
CA GLN A 239 -9.89 -4.60 10.15
C GLN A 239 -8.87 -3.91 9.23
N LEU A 240 -9.01 -4.03 7.90
CA LEU A 240 -8.17 -3.31 6.96
C LEU A 240 -8.46 -1.81 7.04
N GLY A 241 -7.44 -1.03 7.39
CA GLY A 241 -7.48 0.42 7.43
C GLY A 241 -7.08 1.04 6.09
N ALA A 242 -6.02 0.53 5.46
CA ALA A 242 -5.57 0.99 4.14
C ALA A 242 -4.72 -0.06 3.43
N SER A 243 -4.57 0.08 2.12
CA SER A 243 -3.62 -0.72 1.35
C SER A 243 -2.96 0.10 0.25
N PHE A 244 -1.69 -0.17 0.00
CA PHE A 244 -0.93 0.51 -1.05
C PHE A 244 0.04 -0.46 -1.73
N PHE A 245 -0.10 -0.63 -3.02
CA PHE A 245 0.72 -1.52 -3.85
C PHE A 245 1.62 -0.69 -4.76
N PHE A 246 2.89 -0.55 -4.38
CA PHE A 246 3.88 0.16 -5.18
C PHE A 246 4.10 -0.56 -6.51
N LYS A 247 4.30 0.22 -7.58
CA LYS A 247 4.68 -0.27 -8.91
C LYS A 247 5.65 0.69 -9.58
N LYS A 248 6.86 0.23 -9.86
CA LYS A 248 7.92 1.07 -10.44
C LYS A 248 7.57 1.45 -11.89
N GLY A 249 7.75 2.72 -12.27
CA GLY A 249 7.46 3.21 -13.62
C GLY A 249 5.99 3.54 -13.91
N GLU A 250 5.08 3.27 -12.96
CA GLU A 250 3.73 3.84 -12.97
C GLU A 250 3.74 5.13 -12.15
N SER A 251 3.62 6.29 -12.80
CA SER A 251 3.85 7.62 -12.19
C SER A 251 3.07 7.91 -10.90
N ASN A 252 1.94 7.24 -10.66
CA ASN A 252 1.14 7.40 -9.44
C ASN A 252 1.45 6.36 -8.35
N ARG A 253 2.12 5.25 -8.68
CA ARG A 253 2.36 4.09 -7.80
C ARG A 253 3.84 3.84 -7.52
N GLY A 254 4.75 4.40 -8.31
CA GLY A 254 6.19 4.39 -8.04
C GLY A 254 6.64 5.57 -7.16
N ASP A 255 5.89 6.66 -7.18
CA ASP A 255 6.16 7.88 -6.41
C ASP A 255 5.47 7.85 -5.03
N ALA A 256 6.22 8.22 -3.99
CA ALA A 256 5.74 8.27 -2.62
C ALA A 256 4.87 9.51 -2.32
N SER A 257 4.86 10.54 -3.18
CA SER A 257 4.15 11.81 -2.93
C SER A 257 2.67 11.67 -2.56
N ARG A 258 2.00 10.60 -3.04
CA ARG A 258 0.59 10.31 -2.79
C ARG A 258 0.37 9.13 -1.83
N PHE A 259 1.43 8.58 -1.26
CA PHE A 259 1.35 7.42 -0.39
C PHE A 259 0.52 7.73 0.86
N PHE A 260 0.92 8.74 1.63
CA PHE A 260 0.23 9.08 2.88
C PHE A 260 -1.15 9.71 2.68
N THR A 261 -1.36 10.47 1.60
CA THR A 261 -2.70 10.98 1.26
C THR A 261 -3.68 9.86 0.90
N THR A 262 -3.21 8.83 0.19
CA THR A 262 -4.02 7.63 -0.13
C THR A 262 -4.35 6.85 1.15
N VAL A 263 -3.35 6.62 2.00
CA VAL A 263 -3.56 5.94 3.31
C VAL A 263 -4.53 6.72 4.19
N ALA A 264 -4.38 8.04 4.30
CA ALA A 264 -5.27 8.88 5.10
C ALA A 264 -6.72 8.81 4.62
N ARG A 265 -6.94 8.83 3.29
CA ARG A 265 -8.27 8.68 2.70
C ARG A 265 -8.89 7.32 3.03
N ASP A 266 -8.14 6.24 2.86
CA ASP A 266 -8.65 4.89 3.12
C ASP A 266 -8.96 4.72 4.63
N LEU A 267 -8.11 5.28 5.50
CA LEU A 267 -8.35 5.31 6.95
C LEU A 267 -9.63 6.10 7.33
N MET A 268 -9.91 7.24 6.68
CA MET A 268 -11.14 8.00 6.91
C MET A 268 -12.40 7.21 6.58
N ALA A 269 -12.36 6.41 5.50
CA ALA A 269 -13.48 5.56 5.13
C ALA A 269 -13.75 4.48 6.19
N ARG A 270 -12.70 4.02 6.89
CA ARG A 270 -12.82 3.01 7.95
C ARG A 270 -13.13 3.61 9.33
N VAL A 271 -12.58 4.77 9.64
CA VAL A 271 -12.67 5.45 10.94
C VAL A 271 -13.18 6.87 10.72
N PRO A 272 -14.51 7.07 10.67
CA PRO A 272 -15.12 8.37 10.41
C PRO A 272 -14.71 9.48 11.41
N GLU A 273 -14.27 9.11 12.61
CA GLU A 273 -13.77 10.04 13.63
C GLU A 273 -12.53 10.82 13.17
N LEU A 274 -11.76 10.27 12.22
CA LEU A 274 -10.58 10.93 11.66
C LEU A 274 -10.93 12.09 10.71
N ILE A 275 -12.14 12.09 10.15
CA ILE A 275 -12.58 13.06 9.15
C ILE A 275 -12.43 14.48 9.69
N SER A 276 -12.89 14.76 10.92
CA SER A 276 -12.77 16.10 11.52
C SER A 276 -11.31 16.53 11.71
N GLY A 277 -10.44 15.61 12.15
CA GLY A 277 -9.02 15.90 12.35
C GLY A 277 -8.30 16.20 11.02
N ILE A 278 -8.60 15.42 9.98
CA ILE A 278 -8.00 15.59 8.66
C ILE A 278 -8.53 16.84 7.96
N THR A 279 -9.83 17.14 8.04
CA THR A 279 -10.39 18.39 7.49
C THR A 279 -9.70 19.60 8.11
N LYS A 280 -9.52 19.64 9.44
CA LYS A 280 -8.78 20.72 10.11
C LYS A 280 -7.34 20.85 9.63
N ALA A 281 -6.67 19.73 9.34
CA ALA A 281 -5.32 19.74 8.80
C ALA A 281 -5.26 20.32 7.37
N ILE A 282 -6.26 20.01 6.54
CA ILE A 282 -6.40 20.56 5.17
C ILE A 282 -6.73 22.06 5.22
N ASP A 283 -7.65 22.47 6.10
CA ASP A 283 -8.03 23.88 6.26
C ASP A 283 -6.83 24.74 6.73
N ALA A 284 -6.00 24.18 7.62
CA ALA A 284 -4.80 24.86 8.11
C ALA A 284 -3.66 24.94 7.08
N ASP A 285 -3.55 23.96 6.17
CA ASP A 285 -2.56 23.94 5.09
C ASP A 285 -3.16 23.33 3.82
N PRO A 286 -3.79 24.14 2.95
CA PRO A 286 -4.44 23.64 1.73
C PRO A 286 -3.48 22.92 0.75
N ALA A 287 -2.17 23.16 0.88
CA ALA A 287 -1.13 22.52 0.08
C ALA A 287 -0.52 21.28 0.78
N ILE A 288 -1.16 20.74 1.84
CA ILE A 288 -0.62 19.64 2.63
C ILE A 288 -0.21 18.41 1.79
N SER A 289 -0.92 18.13 0.70
CA SER A 289 -0.62 17.03 -0.21
C SER A 289 0.68 17.21 -1.02
N GLU A 290 1.22 18.42 -1.08
CA GLU A 290 2.48 18.74 -1.77
C GLU A 290 3.63 18.94 -0.78
N ARG A 291 3.36 18.85 0.53
CA ARG A 291 4.39 18.94 1.58
C ARG A 291 5.20 17.66 1.66
N ALA A 292 6.31 17.73 2.40
CA ALA A 292 7.16 16.59 2.67
C ALA A 292 6.38 15.44 3.33
N LEU A 293 6.80 14.21 3.06
CA LEU A 293 6.18 12.98 3.58
C LEU A 293 6.01 13.00 5.11
N LYS A 294 6.97 13.60 5.82
CA LYS A 294 6.90 13.79 7.27
C LYS A 294 5.67 14.60 7.70
N ASP A 295 5.42 15.73 7.05
CA ASP A 295 4.29 16.61 7.38
C ASP A 295 2.97 15.94 7.02
N GLN A 296 2.91 15.26 5.87
CA GLN A 296 1.74 14.48 5.46
C GLN A 296 1.40 13.41 6.49
N PHE A 297 2.37 12.57 6.87
CA PHE A 297 2.16 11.51 7.86
C PHE A 297 1.74 12.07 9.22
N GLU A 298 2.43 13.10 9.70
CA GLU A 298 2.19 13.64 11.04
C GLU A 298 0.82 14.32 11.15
N LYS A 299 0.45 15.15 10.18
CA LYS A 299 -0.81 15.91 10.21
C LYS A 299 -2.03 15.12 9.72
N LEU A 300 -1.86 14.21 8.76
CA LEU A 300 -3.00 13.46 8.16
C LEU A 300 -3.23 12.09 8.81
N ILE A 301 -2.24 11.50 9.48
CA ILE A 301 -2.36 10.15 10.05
C ILE A 301 -2.11 10.18 11.55
N LEU A 302 -0.91 10.58 11.99
CA LEU A 302 -0.50 10.42 13.39
C LEU A 302 -1.32 11.29 14.35
N GLN A 303 -1.47 12.58 14.07
CA GLN A 303 -2.23 13.51 14.91
C GLN A 303 -3.73 13.16 14.95
N PRO A 304 -4.43 12.90 13.82
CA PRO A 304 -5.83 12.46 13.85
C PRO A 304 -6.04 11.17 14.65
N LEU A 305 -5.18 10.16 14.46
CA LEU A 305 -5.25 8.90 15.21
C LEU A 305 -4.99 9.09 16.72
N SER A 306 -4.07 9.98 17.08
CA SER A 306 -3.76 10.29 18.49
C SER A 306 -4.88 11.08 19.18
N GLY A 307 -5.56 11.96 18.43
CA GLY A 307 -6.66 12.78 18.94
C GLY A 307 -8.01 12.06 18.98
N THR A 308 -8.09 10.81 18.50
CA THR A 308 -9.34 10.05 18.45
C THR A 308 -9.74 9.59 19.85
N THR A 309 -10.92 10.00 20.31
CA THR A 309 -11.52 9.57 21.58
C THR A 309 -12.38 8.32 21.39
N CYS A 310 -11.78 7.21 20.95
CA CYS A 310 -12.53 5.97 20.79
C CYS A 310 -12.74 5.28 22.15
N SER A 311 -13.95 4.76 22.39
CA SER A 311 -14.30 4.04 23.63
C SER A 311 -13.69 2.63 23.70
N LYS A 312 -13.25 2.09 22.56
CA LYS A 312 -12.56 0.81 22.44
C LYS A 312 -11.28 0.99 21.63
N VAL A 313 -10.29 0.14 21.89
CA VAL A 313 -9.08 0.08 21.08
C VAL A 313 -9.44 -0.38 19.67
N LEU A 314 -9.13 0.45 18.68
CA LEU A 314 -9.30 0.10 17.26
C LEU A 314 -8.08 -0.69 16.78
N GLU A 315 -8.31 -1.87 16.22
CA GLU A 315 -7.26 -2.70 15.59
C GLU A 315 -7.34 -2.49 14.08
N LEU A 316 -6.35 -1.81 13.51
CA LEU A 316 -6.30 -1.44 12.09
C LEU A 316 -5.05 -2.02 11.44
N VAL A 317 -5.22 -2.58 10.25
CA VAL A 317 -4.11 -3.11 9.44
C VAL A 317 -3.87 -2.23 8.22
N VAL A 318 -2.63 -1.84 8.00
CA VAL A 318 -2.18 -1.17 6.77
C VAL A 318 -1.26 -2.13 6.02
N VAL A 319 -1.59 -2.41 4.75
CA VAL A 319 -0.80 -3.30 3.89
C VAL A 319 -0.02 -2.46 2.89
N ILE A 320 1.30 -2.60 2.89
CA ILE A 320 2.21 -1.94 1.96
C ILE A 320 2.93 -3.03 1.17
N ASP A 321 2.62 -3.14 -0.12
CA ASP A 321 3.25 -4.11 -0.99
C ASP A 321 4.36 -3.50 -1.84
N ALA A 322 5.44 -4.27 -2.02
CA ALA A 322 6.56 -3.99 -2.90
C ALA A 322 7.24 -2.64 -2.63
N LEU A 323 7.58 -2.34 -1.37
CA LEU A 323 8.22 -1.06 -1.02
C LEU A 323 9.53 -0.80 -1.79
N ASP A 324 10.22 -1.86 -2.25
CA ASP A 324 11.39 -1.79 -3.15
C ASP A 324 11.09 -1.20 -4.54
N GLU A 325 9.82 -1.12 -4.94
CA GLU A 325 9.40 -0.53 -6.22
C GLU A 325 9.16 0.99 -6.13
N CYS A 326 9.38 1.59 -4.96
CA CYS A 326 9.40 3.05 -4.82
C CYS A 326 10.64 3.63 -5.53
N GLU A 327 10.46 4.70 -6.29
CA GLU A 327 11.49 5.22 -7.19
C GLU A 327 12.67 5.89 -6.48
N ARG A 328 12.46 6.43 -5.27
CA ARG A 328 13.47 7.19 -4.53
C ARG A 328 13.84 6.51 -3.22
N ASP A 329 15.11 6.18 -3.07
CA ASP A 329 15.67 5.55 -1.87
C ASP A 329 15.49 6.41 -0.60
N GLU A 330 15.55 7.73 -0.74
CA GLU A 330 15.31 8.68 0.37
C GLU A 330 13.88 8.58 0.90
N ASP A 331 12.90 8.43 0.01
CA ASP A 331 11.49 8.33 0.37
C ASP A 331 11.22 7.01 1.07
N VAL A 332 11.82 5.91 0.60
CA VAL A 332 11.76 4.59 1.28
C VAL A 332 12.27 4.69 2.72
N ARG A 333 13.43 5.32 2.94
CA ARG A 333 13.99 5.54 4.28
C ARG A 333 13.06 6.40 5.14
N ALA A 334 12.53 7.49 4.58
CA ALA A 334 11.60 8.37 5.27
C ALA A 334 10.31 7.65 5.68
N ILE A 335 9.70 6.86 4.77
CA ILE A 335 8.50 6.07 5.04
C ILE A 335 8.73 5.13 6.22
N LEU A 336 9.82 4.35 6.21
CA LEU A 336 10.14 3.41 7.29
C LEU A 336 10.31 4.13 8.64
N GLN A 337 11.04 5.24 8.66
CA GLN A 337 11.21 6.05 9.87
C GLN A 337 9.88 6.61 10.39
N LEU A 338 8.99 7.07 9.51
CA LEU A 338 7.68 7.61 9.90
C LEU A 338 6.76 6.51 10.44
N LEU A 339 6.70 5.35 9.77
CA LEU A 339 5.90 4.19 10.21
C LEU A 339 6.33 3.69 11.59
N SER A 340 7.62 3.83 11.95
CA SER A 340 8.11 3.45 13.29
C SER A 340 7.47 4.24 14.43
N ARG A 341 6.98 5.46 14.16
CA ARG A 341 6.31 6.34 15.15
C ARG A 341 4.90 5.87 15.50
N THR A 342 4.34 4.92 14.74
CA THR A 342 3.00 4.38 15.03
C THR A 342 2.96 3.59 16.35
N LYS A 343 4.12 3.15 16.86
CA LYS A 343 4.28 2.47 18.15
C LYS A 343 3.80 3.31 19.35
N ASP A 344 3.79 4.63 19.21
CA ASP A 344 3.48 5.56 20.30
C ASP A 344 1.95 5.79 20.46
N LEU A 345 1.13 5.22 19.56
CA LEU A 345 -0.33 5.30 19.60
C LEU A 345 -0.90 4.42 20.73
N LYS A 346 -1.70 5.03 21.61
CA LYS A 346 -2.27 4.34 22.79
C LYS A 346 -3.65 3.74 22.55
N LEU A 347 -4.51 4.45 21.82
CA LEU A 347 -5.93 4.10 21.63
C LEU A 347 -6.19 3.36 20.30
N VAL A 348 -5.23 3.36 19.39
CA VAL A 348 -5.30 2.67 18.10
C VAL A 348 -4.09 1.75 17.97
N SER A 349 -4.35 0.46 17.78
CA SER A 349 -3.31 -0.50 17.41
C SER A 349 -3.21 -0.55 15.89
N LEU A 350 -2.30 0.25 15.35
CA LEU A 350 -2.01 0.29 13.91
C LEU A 350 -0.92 -0.72 13.57
N ARG A 351 -1.30 -1.80 12.88
CA ARG A 351 -0.42 -2.87 12.42
C ARG A 351 -0.04 -2.63 10.96
N VAL A 352 1.25 -2.50 10.68
CA VAL A 352 1.74 -2.23 9.32
C VAL A 352 2.43 -3.48 8.77
N PHE A 353 1.83 -4.08 7.75
CA PHE A 353 2.42 -5.20 7.04
C PHE A 353 3.13 -4.67 5.79
N VAL A 354 4.44 -4.91 5.69
CA VAL A 354 5.29 -4.43 4.60
C VAL A 354 5.89 -5.61 3.87
N THR A 355 5.77 -5.64 2.55
CA THR A 355 6.56 -6.57 1.72
C THR A 355 7.65 -5.81 0.96
N SER A 356 8.82 -6.43 0.84
CA SER A 356 9.85 -5.91 -0.07
C SER A 356 10.94 -6.92 -0.41
N ARG A 357 11.81 -6.58 -1.36
CA ARG A 357 13.15 -7.15 -1.47
C ARG A 357 14.07 -6.59 -0.37
N PRO A 358 15.13 -7.33 0.03
CA PRO A 358 16.10 -6.86 1.01
C PRO A 358 17.13 -5.91 0.38
N GLU A 359 16.66 -4.89 -0.35
CA GLU A 359 17.54 -3.88 -0.94
C GLU A 359 18.16 -2.98 0.14
N LEU A 360 19.30 -2.37 -0.18
CA LEU A 360 20.12 -1.64 0.78
C LEU A 360 19.35 -0.55 1.56
N PRO A 361 18.55 0.34 0.93
CA PRO A 361 17.82 1.39 1.63
C PRO A 361 16.84 0.83 2.68
N ILE A 362 16.21 -0.30 2.37
CA ILE A 362 15.21 -0.95 3.22
C ILE A 362 15.88 -1.65 4.41
N ARG A 363 16.95 -2.43 4.15
CA ARG A 363 17.73 -3.09 5.21
C ARG A 363 18.27 -2.08 6.21
N LEU A 364 18.84 -0.97 5.72
CA LEU A 364 19.33 0.10 6.57
C LEU A 364 18.20 0.78 7.34
N GLY A 365 17.06 1.06 6.68
CA GLY A 365 15.89 1.66 7.33
C GLY A 365 15.34 0.83 8.48
N PHE A 366 15.19 -0.48 8.32
CA PHE A 366 14.77 -1.38 9.40
C PHE A 366 15.83 -1.52 10.50
N LYS A 367 17.12 -1.64 10.15
CA LYS A 367 18.22 -1.71 11.14
C LYS A 367 18.33 -0.46 12.01
N GLN A 368 17.96 0.71 11.51
CA GLN A 368 17.97 1.97 12.26
C GLN A 368 16.80 2.08 13.26
N MET A 369 15.77 1.24 13.15
CA MET A 369 14.64 1.27 14.08
C MET A 369 15.06 0.76 15.46
N SER A 370 14.44 1.30 16.52
CA SER A 370 14.62 0.78 17.87
C SER A 370 14.18 -0.68 17.99
N ASP A 371 14.87 -1.43 18.86
CA ASP A 371 14.49 -2.81 19.17
C ASP A 371 13.02 -2.92 19.57
N GLY A 372 12.34 -3.95 19.06
CA GLY A 372 10.90 -4.17 19.30
C GLY A 372 9.95 -3.47 18.33
N THR A 373 10.44 -2.68 17.36
CA THR A 373 9.56 -1.96 16.42
C THR A 373 9.06 -2.83 15.26
N TYR A 374 9.87 -3.80 14.79
CA TYR A 374 9.49 -4.66 13.68
C TYR A 374 9.88 -6.12 13.91
N GLN A 375 9.09 -7.02 13.31
CA GLN A 375 9.40 -8.44 13.15
C GLN A 375 9.63 -8.70 11.67
N ASP A 376 10.65 -9.45 11.31
CA ASP A 376 10.94 -9.84 9.94
C ASP A 376 10.70 -11.34 9.71
N LEU A 377 10.41 -11.69 8.46
CA LEU A 377 10.39 -13.06 7.98
C LEU A 377 10.94 -13.12 6.56
N ILE A 378 11.90 -14.03 6.35
CA ILE A 378 12.59 -14.22 5.09
C ILE A 378 11.93 -15.39 4.32
N LEU A 379 11.16 -15.09 3.27
CA LEU A 379 10.35 -16.09 2.54
C LEU A 379 11.15 -17.24 1.93
N HIS A 380 12.41 -16.99 1.57
CA HIS A 380 13.28 -17.98 0.94
C HIS A 380 14.07 -18.81 1.95
N GLU A 381 14.03 -18.46 3.23
CA GLU A 381 14.58 -19.25 4.33
C GLU A 381 13.53 -20.18 4.97
N VAL A 382 12.27 -20.05 4.57
CA VAL A 382 11.20 -20.98 4.95
C VAL A 382 11.61 -22.41 4.58
N PRO A 383 11.39 -23.42 5.45
CA PRO A 383 11.80 -24.79 5.19
C PRO A 383 11.41 -25.28 3.79
N LYS A 384 12.39 -25.84 3.06
CA LYS A 384 12.22 -26.33 1.68
C LYS A 384 11.01 -27.28 1.51
N LYS A 385 10.67 -28.03 2.56
CA LYS A 385 9.49 -28.92 2.60
C LYS A 385 8.17 -28.16 2.44
N ILE A 386 8.04 -26.99 3.07
CA ILE A 386 6.84 -26.13 3.00
C ILE A 386 6.75 -25.51 1.61
N ILE A 387 7.85 -24.93 1.11
CA ILE A 387 7.91 -24.34 -0.24
C ILE A 387 7.56 -25.38 -1.30
N LYS A 388 8.09 -26.61 -1.16
CA LYS A 388 7.76 -27.73 -2.05
C LYS A 388 6.25 -28.03 -2.07
N HIS A 389 5.63 -28.09 -0.90
CA HIS A 389 4.20 -28.35 -0.78
C HIS A 389 3.37 -27.23 -1.44
N ASP A 390 3.65 -25.97 -1.12
CA ASP A 390 2.90 -24.84 -1.66
C ASP A 390 3.01 -24.74 -3.20
N ILE A 391 4.20 -25.00 -3.75
CA ILE A 391 4.41 -25.04 -5.22
C ILE A 391 3.68 -26.22 -5.87
N ALA A 392 3.61 -27.38 -5.19
CA ALA A 392 2.86 -28.54 -5.69
C ALA A 392 1.36 -28.22 -5.79
N VAL A 393 0.77 -27.67 -4.72
CA VAL A 393 -0.63 -27.24 -4.72
C VAL A 393 -0.89 -26.19 -5.80
N PHE A 394 0.03 -25.23 -6.00
CA PHE A 394 -0.07 -24.26 -7.09
C PHE A 394 -0.14 -24.92 -8.47
N PHE A 395 0.75 -25.88 -8.76
CA PHE A 395 0.72 -26.61 -10.04
C PHE A 395 -0.55 -27.45 -10.19
N GLU A 396 -0.99 -28.12 -9.13
CA GLU A 396 -2.22 -28.91 -9.14
C GLU A 396 -3.43 -28.05 -9.51
N CYS A 397 -3.59 -26.89 -8.87
CA CYS A 397 -4.70 -25.98 -9.14
C CYS A 397 -4.64 -25.39 -10.56
N GLU A 398 -3.50 -24.82 -10.98
CA GLU A 398 -3.40 -24.19 -12.31
C GLU A 398 -3.49 -25.20 -13.45
N LEU A 399 -2.86 -26.38 -13.32
CA LEU A 399 -2.95 -27.40 -14.35
C LEU A 399 -4.35 -28.04 -14.38
N ALA A 400 -5.05 -28.15 -13.24
CA ALA A 400 -6.46 -28.54 -13.24
C ALA A 400 -7.34 -27.53 -13.99
N ARG A 401 -7.12 -26.22 -13.79
CA ARG A 401 -7.81 -25.17 -14.55
C ARG A 401 -7.54 -25.28 -16.05
N ILE A 402 -6.27 -25.44 -16.45
CA ILE A 402 -5.90 -25.63 -17.87
C ILE A 402 -6.52 -26.90 -18.44
N ARG A 403 -6.58 -27.99 -17.66
CA ARG A 403 -7.21 -29.25 -18.06
C ARG A 403 -8.69 -29.05 -18.38
N GLU A 404 -9.41 -28.32 -17.54
CA GLU A 404 -10.83 -28.00 -17.75
C GLU A 404 -11.04 -27.10 -18.97
N GLU A 405 -10.31 -25.97 -19.05
CA GLU A 405 -10.42 -25.01 -20.15
C GLU A 405 -10.05 -25.62 -21.51
N ARG A 406 -9.17 -26.62 -21.53
CA ARG A 406 -8.70 -27.30 -22.75
C ARG A 406 -9.29 -28.68 -22.97
N SER A 407 -10.24 -29.11 -22.13
CA SER A 407 -10.88 -30.42 -22.21
C SER A 407 -9.88 -31.58 -22.32
N LEU A 408 -8.84 -31.56 -21.49
CA LEU A 408 -7.80 -32.60 -21.42
C LEU A 408 -8.24 -33.79 -20.54
N PRO A 409 -7.66 -34.99 -20.71
CA PRO A 409 -7.99 -36.17 -19.91
C PRO A 409 -7.77 -35.95 -18.40
N LEU A 410 -8.54 -36.63 -17.56
CA LEU A 410 -8.46 -36.52 -16.10
C LEU A 410 -7.08 -36.91 -15.55
N GLU A 411 -6.39 -37.83 -16.23
CA GLU A 411 -5.07 -38.34 -15.88
C GLU A 411 -3.93 -37.37 -16.22
N TRP A 412 -4.21 -36.33 -17.03
CA TRP A 412 -3.24 -35.27 -17.34
C TRP A 412 -3.20 -34.25 -16.19
N PRO A 413 -2.03 -33.73 -15.78
CA PRO A 413 -0.67 -33.93 -16.34
C PRO A 413 0.09 -35.17 -15.81
N GLY A 414 -0.46 -35.85 -14.80
CA GLY A 414 0.15 -36.98 -14.11
C GLY A 414 1.07 -36.56 -12.94
N GLU A 415 1.01 -37.31 -11.84
CA GLU A 415 1.72 -36.98 -10.59
C GLU A 415 3.24 -36.81 -10.78
N ARG A 416 3.86 -37.69 -11.58
CA ARG A 416 5.30 -37.63 -11.84
C ARG A 416 5.71 -36.32 -12.52
N SER A 417 4.91 -35.84 -13.47
CA SER A 417 5.12 -34.57 -14.16
C SER A 417 5.05 -33.40 -13.19
N ILE A 418 4.07 -33.40 -12.28
CA ILE A 418 3.92 -32.38 -11.25
C ILE A 418 5.15 -32.37 -10.34
N GLN A 419 5.60 -33.52 -9.84
CA GLN A 419 6.79 -33.59 -8.97
C GLN A 419 8.06 -33.09 -9.68
N THR A 420 8.23 -33.37 -10.97
CA THR A 420 9.34 -32.83 -11.76
C THR A 420 9.26 -31.30 -11.87
N LEU A 421 8.09 -30.76 -12.25
CA LEU A 421 7.87 -29.32 -12.35
C LEU A 421 8.10 -28.60 -11.01
N VAL A 422 7.65 -29.21 -9.91
CA VAL A 422 7.90 -28.71 -8.55
C VAL A 422 9.40 -28.67 -8.26
N GLY A 423 10.14 -29.72 -8.62
CA GLY A 423 11.59 -29.77 -8.48
C GLY A 423 12.30 -28.64 -9.23
N MET A 424 11.86 -28.36 -10.46
CA MET A 424 12.38 -27.27 -11.30
C MET A 424 12.01 -25.88 -10.77
N ALA A 425 10.86 -25.75 -10.12
CA ALA A 425 10.35 -24.46 -9.68
C ALA A 425 10.91 -24.00 -8.33
N ILE A 426 11.39 -24.89 -7.45
CA ILE A 426 11.85 -24.50 -6.12
C ILE A 426 13.12 -23.63 -6.22
N PRO A 427 13.19 -22.48 -5.52
CA PRO A 427 12.21 -21.89 -4.60
C PRO A 427 11.30 -20.78 -5.20
N LEU A 428 11.27 -20.62 -6.52
CA LEU A 428 10.70 -19.50 -7.25
C LEU A 428 9.29 -19.77 -7.81
N PHE A 429 8.25 -19.24 -7.16
CA PHE A 429 6.86 -19.27 -7.64
C PHE A 429 6.68 -18.64 -9.03
N ILE A 430 7.50 -17.64 -9.37
CA ILE A 430 7.44 -17.02 -10.69
C ILE A 430 7.70 -18.03 -11.81
N PHE A 431 8.58 -19.02 -11.60
CA PHE A 431 8.82 -20.07 -12.58
C PHE A 431 7.57 -20.93 -12.76
N ALA A 432 6.93 -21.35 -11.66
CA ALA A 432 5.71 -22.14 -11.72
C ALA A 432 4.58 -21.41 -12.48
N ALA A 433 4.33 -20.15 -12.16
CA ALA A 433 3.33 -19.33 -12.86
C ALA A 433 3.65 -19.14 -14.36
N THR A 434 4.94 -18.97 -14.66
CA THR A 434 5.49 -18.79 -16.00
C THR A 434 5.34 -20.05 -16.85
N VAL A 435 5.54 -21.23 -16.26
CA VAL A 435 5.29 -22.54 -16.87
C VAL A 435 3.80 -22.76 -17.10
N CYS A 436 2.94 -22.56 -16.10
CA CYS A 436 1.50 -22.73 -16.25
C CYS A 436 0.92 -21.81 -17.33
N ARG A 437 1.35 -20.54 -17.36
CA ARG A 437 0.96 -19.60 -18.43
C ARG A 437 1.36 -20.10 -19.81
N PHE A 438 2.58 -20.60 -19.97
CA PHE A 438 3.06 -21.16 -21.24
C PHE A 438 2.30 -22.42 -21.65
N ILE A 439 2.02 -23.34 -20.73
CA ILE A 439 1.21 -24.53 -21.04
C ILE A 439 -0.22 -24.13 -21.42
N GLY A 440 -0.76 -23.11 -20.75
CA GLY A 440 -2.13 -22.63 -20.90
C GLY A 440 -2.42 -21.72 -22.10
N GLU A 441 -1.44 -21.22 -22.86
CA GLU A 441 -1.71 -20.26 -23.95
C GLU A 441 -2.49 -20.90 -25.11
N THR A 442 -3.52 -20.20 -25.60
CA THR A 442 -4.51 -20.69 -26.58
C THR A 442 -3.90 -21.31 -27.84
N ILE A 443 -2.76 -20.79 -28.29
CA ILE A 443 -2.05 -21.25 -29.48
C ILE A 443 -1.12 -22.41 -29.11
N GLY A 444 -1.47 -23.64 -29.48
CA GLY A 444 -0.59 -24.82 -29.33
C GLY A 444 -1.18 -25.95 -28.49
N ASN A 445 -0.45 -27.09 -28.46
CA ASN A 445 -0.88 -28.29 -27.74
C ASN A 445 -0.27 -28.32 -26.33
N PRO A 446 -1.09 -28.26 -25.25
CA PRO A 446 -0.61 -28.23 -23.87
C PRO A 446 0.14 -29.51 -23.45
N ARG A 447 -0.23 -30.68 -24.01
CA ARG A 447 0.49 -31.95 -23.74
C ARG A 447 1.89 -31.92 -24.35
N ARG A 448 2.03 -31.40 -25.57
CA ARG A 448 3.33 -31.24 -26.23
C ARG A 448 4.20 -30.25 -25.46
N ARG A 449 3.67 -29.08 -25.11
CA ARG A 449 4.39 -28.07 -24.33
C ARG A 449 4.84 -28.56 -22.97
N LEU A 450 3.99 -29.29 -22.26
CA LEU A 450 4.37 -29.95 -21.00
C LEU A 450 5.51 -30.94 -21.24
N ASN A 451 5.40 -31.82 -22.25
CA ASN A 451 6.46 -32.76 -22.59
C ASN A 451 7.76 -32.08 -23.01
N ASP A 452 7.68 -30.94 -23.69
CA ASP A 452 8.84 -30.15 -24.07
C ASP A 452 9.51 -29.62 -22.79
N ILE A 453 8.78 -28.96 -21.88
CA ILE A 453 9.33 -28.49 -20.59
C ILE A 453 9.94 -29.63 -19.76
N LEU A 454 9.31 -30.80 -19.73
CA LEU A 454 9.80 -31.97 -18.99
C LEU A 454 11.04 -32.62 -19.63
N LYS A 455 11.26 -32.39 -20.93
CA LYS A 455 12.49 -32.81 -21.64
C LYS A 455 13.60 -31.75 -21.57
N TYR A 456 13.21 -30.49 -21.34
CA TYR A 456 14.10 -29.34 -21.28
C TYR A 456 14.86 -29.30 -19.95
N GLU A 457 16.08 -29.86 -19.93
CA GLU A 457 17.15 -29.27 -19.13
C GLU A 457 17.63 -28.01 -19.88
N ILE A 458 17.15 -26.83 -19.43
CA ILE A 458 17.80 -25.51 -19.61
C ILE A 458 18.14 -25.10 -21.06
N GLU A 459 17.25 -24.43 -21.80
CA GLU A 459 17.65 -23.85 -23.11
C GLU A 459 16.85 -22.63 -23.61
N ASP A 460 16.04 -21.94 -22.78
CA ASP A 460 15.34 -20.70 -23.24
C ASP A 460 15.73 -19.44 -22.44
N VAL A 461 16.72 -18.75 -23.00
CA VAL A 461 17.37 -17.51 -22.54
C VAL A 461 16.41 -16.31 -22.45
N SER A 462 15.36 -16.31 -23.27
CA SER A 462 14.50 -15.13 -23.49
C SER A 462 13.72 -14.71 -22.24
N ARG A 463 13.34 -15.67 -21.39
CA ARG A 463 12.55 -15.42 -20.16
C ARG A 463 13.42 -15.09 -18.94
N LEU A 464 14.67 -15.54 -18.93
CA LEU A 464 15.64 -15.20 -17.88
C LEU A 464 16.04 -13.72 -17.97
N ASN A 465 16.06 -13.14 -19.18
CA ASN A 465 16.25 -11.72 -19.40
C ASN A 465 15.23 -10.86 -18.63
N ILE A 466 13.94 -11.22 -18.68
CA ILE A 466 12.87 -10.50 -17.98
C ILE A 466 13.04 -10.58 -16.45
N THR A 467 13.68 -11.64 -15.94
CA THR A 467 13.82 -11.88 -14.50
C THR A 467 15.06 -11.22 -13.92
N TYR A 468 16.19 -11.25 -14.62
CA TYR A 468 17.48 -10.82 -14.08
C TYR A 468 17.94 -9.44 -14.56
N LEU A 469 17.59 -9.01 -15.78
CA LEU A 469 18.01 -7.69 -16.28
C LEU A 469 17.48 -6.54 -15.41
N PRO A 470 16.22 -6.55 -14.91
CA PRO A 470 15.77 -5.49 -14.00
C PRO A 470 16.55 -5.40 -12.68
N ILE A 471 17.23 -6.48 -12.28
CA ILE A 471 18.09 -6.53 -11.09
C ILE A 471 19.51 -6.02 -11.42
N LEU A 472 20.01 -6.34 -12.61
CA LEU A 472 21.39 -6.10 -13.01
C LEU A 472 21.58 -4.74 -13.70
N ASP A 473 20.65 -4.31 -14.55
CA ASP A 473 20.73 -3.06 -15.33
C ASP A 473 20.93 -1.81 -14.46
N PRO A 474 20.26 -1.64 -13.30
CA PRO A 474 20.48 -0.50 -12.42
C PRO A 474 21.93 -0.37 -11.93
N LEU A 475 22.69 -1.48 -11.85
CA LEU A 475 24.08 -1.48 -11.37
C LEU A 475 25.00 -0.64 -12.26
N PHE A 476 24.63 -0.45 -13.53
CA PHE A 476 25.41 0.24 -14.55
C PHE A 476 24.71 1.44 -15.19
N ALA A 477 23.52 1.83 -14.71
CA ALA A 477 22.64 2.79 -15.38
C ALA A 477 23.12 4.26 -15.32
N ILE A 478 24.05 4.61 -14.43
CA ILE A 478 24.44 6.03 -14.15
C ILE A 478 25.89 6.33 -14.56
N GLN A 479 26.60 5.38 -15.17
CA GLN A 479 28.05 5.47 -15.35
C GLN A 479 28.46 5.74 -16.81
N GLY A 480 29.57 6.46 -16.99
CA GLY A 480 30.19 6.61 -18.31
C GLY A 480 30.74 5.29 -18.87
N GLU A 481 30.95 5.19 -20.19
CA GLU A 481 31.38 3.93 -20.85
C GLU A 481 32.63 3.30 -20.21
N LYS A 482 33.64 4.11 -19.87
CA LYS A 482 34.88 3.63 -19.23
C LYS A 482 34.66 3.05 -17.83
N GLU A 483 33.76 3.64 -17.05
CA GLU A 483 33.41 3.13 -15.71
C GLU A 483 32.59 1.85 -15.82
N LYS A 484 31.64 1.81 -16.76
CA LYS A 484 30.84 0.63 -17.04
C LYS A 484 31.70 -0.57 -17.44
N GLU A 485 32.72 -0.38 -18.28
CA GLU A 485 33.68 -1.43 -18.60
C GLU A 485 34.47 -1.92 -17.38
N LYS A 486 34.94 -0.99 -16.53
CA LYS A 486 35.67 -1.35 -15.31
C LYS A 486 34.80 -2.20 -14.38
N LEU A 487 33.57 -1.76 -14.15
CA LEU A 487 32.64 -2.43 -13.24
C LEU A 487 32.11 -3.75 -13.81
N SER A 488 31.98 -3.85 -15.13
CA SER A 488 31.70 -5.10 -15.84
C SER A 488 32.84 -6.11 -15.65
N ARG A 489 34.11 -5.68 -15.77
CA ARG A 489 35.27 -6.54 -15.50
C ARG A 489 35.30 -7.02 -14.04
N GLU A 490 35.09 -6.12 -13.08
CA GLU A 490 35.01 -6.48 -11.66
C GLU A 490 33.85 -7.44 -11.37
N PHE A 491 32.69 -7.21 -11.98
CA PHE A 491 31.54 -8.11 -11.88
C PHE A 491 31.86 -9.51 -12.43
N GLN A 492 32.42 -9.60 -13.63
CA GLN A 492 32.84 -10.86 -14.24
C GLN A 492 33.96 -11.54 -13.45
N GLU A 493 34.80 -10.79 -12.76
CA GLU A 493 35.84 -11.33 -11.90
C GLU A 493 35.30 -11.92 -10.61
N ILE A 494 34.39 -11.21 -9.92
CA ILE A 494 33.84 -11.64 -8.64
C ILE A 494 32.64 -12.58 -8.84
N VAL A 495 31.57 -12.08 -9.46
CA VAL A 495 30.32 -12.81 -9.65
C VAL A 495 30.50 -13.95 -10.65
N GLY A 496 31.24 -13.70 -11.73
CA GLY A 496 31.59 -14.75 -12.69
C GLY A 496 32.35 -15.89 -12.03
N SER A 497 33.28 -15.61 -11.12
CA SER A 497 33.96 -16.66 -10.36
C SER A 497 32.99 -17.43 -9.45
N ILE A 498 32.15 -16.75 -8.66
CA ILE A 498 31.16 -17.38 -7.76
C ILE A 498 30.25 -18.36 -8.51
N VAL A 499 29.83 -17.98 -9.72
CA VAL A 499 28.93 -18.75 -10.57
C VAL A 499 29.58 -20.02 -11.16
N ILE A 500 30.90 -20.00 -11.31
CA ILE A 500 31.70 -21.08 -11.90
C ILE A 500 32.33 -22.00 -10.84
N LEU A 501 32.35 -21.58 -9.55
CA LEU A 501 32.87 -22.43 -8.47
C LEU A 501 32.11 -23.76 -8.39
N GLU A 502 32.86 -24.86 -8.27
CA GLU A 502 32.30 -26.21 -8.11
C GLU A 502 31.75 -26.43 -6.69
N SER A 503 32.29 -25.69 -5.74
CA SER A 503 31.85 -25.64 -4.34
C SER A 503 31.81 -24.18 -3.87
N PRO A 504 30.71 -23.72 -3.25
CA PRO A 504 30.59 -22.36 -2.76
C PRO A 504 31.71 -21.98 -1.78
N LEU A 505 32.23 -20.76 -1.90
CA LEU A 505 33.23 -20.18 -1.01
C LEU A 505 32.66 -18.98 -0.26
N SER A 506 33.21 -18.70 0.92
CA SER A 506 32.86 -17.53 1.72
C SER A 506 33.49 -16.25 1.16
N ILE A 507 33.05 -15.07 1.61
CA ILE A 507 33.66 -13.79 1.19
C ILE A 507 35.14 -13.78 1.57
N ALA A 508 35.47 -14.29 2.76
CA ALA A 508 36.86 -14.40 3.22
C ALA A 508 37.69 -15.29 2.27
N SER A 509 37.20 -16.49 1.93
CA SER A 509 37.92 -17.41 1.04
C SER A 509 38.00 -16.91 -0.40
N LEU A 510 36.96 -16.24 -0.91
CA LEU A 510 36.97 -15.60 -2.23
C LEU A 510 38.03 -14.51 -2.33
N ALA A 511 38.20 -13.70 -1.27
CA ALA A 511 39.22 -12.65 -1.22
C ALA A 511 40.63 -13.22 -1.36
N HIS A 512 40.92 -14.30 -0.64
CA HIS A 512 42.22 -14.98 -0.72
C HIS A 512 42.44 -15.68 -2.07
N LEU A 513 41.42 -16.38 -2.60
CA LEU A 513 41.53 -17.09 -3.88
C LEU A 513 41.70 -16.12 -5.06
N LEU A 514 40.86 -15.08 -5.15
CA LEU A 514 40.88 -14.14 -6.27
C LEU A 514 41.99 -13.09 -6.14
N LYS A 515 42.53 -12.90 -4.92
CA LYS A 515 43.44 -11.81 -4.54
C LYS A 515 42.79 -10.44 -4.69
N ILE A 516 41.53 -10.33 -4.26
CA ILE A 516 40.74 -9.09 -4.24
C ILE A 516 40.46 -8.74 -2.78
N PRO A 517 40.58 -7.47 -2.37
CA PRO A 517 40.22 -7.06 -1.01
C PRO A 517 38.80 -7.47 -0.63
N LYS A 518 38.62 -7.96 0.61
CA LYS A 518 37.31 -8.39 1.13
C LYS A 518 36.25 -7.31 0.98
N GLU A 519 36.63 -6.06 1.23
CA GLU A 519 35.76 -4.90 1.11
C GLU A 519 35.23 -4.71 -0.31
N ASP A 520 36.06 -4.89 -1.33
CA ASP A 520 35.66 -4.73 -2.74
C ASP A 520 34.66 -5.83 -3.15
N ILE A 521 34.90 -7.06 -2.67
CA ILE A 521 33.96 -8.18 -2.86
C ILE A 521 32.63 -7.87 -2.18
N ARG A 522 32.65 -7.41 -0.91
CA ARG A 522 31.43 -7.08 -0.17
C ARG A 522 30.63 -5.97 -0.87
N CYS A 523 31.29 -4.87 -1.23
CA CYS A 523 30.66 -3.75 -1.94
C CYS A 523 30.01 -4.20 -3.25
N ARG A 524 30.66 -5.12 -3.98
CA ARG A 524 30.10 -5.67 -5.22
C ARG A 524 28.86 -6.53 -4.95
N LEU A 525 28.89 -7.33 -3.90
CA LEU A 525 27.82 -8.27 -3.54
C LEU A 525 26.63 -7.60 -2.83
N ASP A 526 26.80 -6.43 -2.21
CA ASP A 526 25.76 -5.71 -1.46
C ASP A 526 24.50 -5.38 -2.28
N SER A 527 24.64 -5.27 -3.60
CA SER A 527 23.54 -5.01 -4.53
C SER A 527 22.89 -6.28 -5.10
N LEU A 528 23.45 -7.45 -4.78
CA LEU A 528 23.08 -8.74 -5.38
C LEU A 528 22.41 -9.71 -4.40
N HIS A 529 22.00 -9.24 -3.20
CA HIS A 529 21.23 -10.04 -2.24
C HIS A 529 19.88 -10.57 -2.78
N SER A 530 19.43 -10.05 -3.92
CA SER A 530 18.23 -10.50 -4.61
C SER A 530 18.46 -11.76 -5.48
N VAL A 531 19.72 -12.13 -5.75
CA VAL A 531 20.12 -13.27 -6.61
C VAL A 531 21.19 -14.16 -5.97
N LEU A 532 21.90 -13.67 -4.96
CA LEU A 532 22.91 -14.39 -4.16
C LEU A 532 22.53 -14.43 -2.68
N SER A 533 22.68 -15.61 -2.08
CA SER A 533 22.60 -15.82 -0.63
C SER A 533 23.90 -15.34 0.01
N ILE A 534 23.84 -14.16 0.62
CA ILE A 534 24.98 -13.51 1.27
C ILE A 534 24.62 -13.30 2.75
N HIS A 535 25.38 -13.95 3.63
CA HIS A 535 25.19 -13.88 5.07
C HIS A 535 25.96 -12.71 5.68
N ALA A 536 25.58 -12.29 6.89
CA ALA A 536 26.33 -11.27 7.65
C ALA A 536 27.65 -11.82 8.23
N ASP A 537 27.70 -13.13 8.46
CA ASP A 537 28.93 -13.84 8.81
C ASP A 537 29.73 -14.11 7.52
N GLU A 538 30.93 -13.52 7.44
CA GLU A 538 31.80 -13.54 6.27
C GLU A 538 32.49 -14.89 6.03
N ASP A 539 32.42 -15.81 7.00
CA ASP A 539 32.92 -17.18 6.89
C ASP A 539 31.88 -18.15 6.31
N VAL A 540 30.63 -17.71 6.16
CA VAL A 540 29.57 -18.51 5.53
C VAL A 540 29.66 -18.40 4.00
N PRO A 541 29.56 -19.53 3.25
CA PRO A 541 29.66 -19.51 1.80
C PRO A 541 28.58 -18.67 1.10
N VAL A 542 28.99 -17.90 0.10
CA VAL A 542 28.09 -17.20 -0.83
C VAL A 542 27.51 -18.22 -1.80
N ARG A 543 26.19 -18.32 -1.88
CA ARG A 543 25.51 -19.30 -2.73
C ARG A 543 24.62 -18.65 -3.76
N LEU A 544 24.52 -19.25 -4.94
CA LEU A 544 23.46 -18.91 -5.88
C LEU A 544 22.12 -19.37 -5.31
N PHE A 545 21.10 -18.53 -5.39
CA PHE A 545 19.75 -18.97 -5.02
C PHE A 545 19.13 -19.91 -6.04
N HIS A 546 19.52 -19.79 -7.32
CA HIS A 546 19.01 -20.66 -8.39
C HIS A 546 20.06 -20.87 -9.50
N LEU A 547 20.11 -22.08 -10.06
CA LEU A 547 21.04 -22.44 -11.13
C LEU A 547 20.79 -21.62 -12.41
N SER A 548 19.54 -21.20 -12.67
CA SER A 548 19.24 -20.34 -13.82
C SER A 548 19.91 -18.97 -13.81
N PHE A 549 20.42 -18.51 -12.66
CA PHE A 549 21.26 -17.32 -12.63
C PHE A 549 22.64 -17.60 -13.24
N ARG A 550 23.22 -18.77 -12.97
CA ARG A 550 24.44 -19.24 -13.65
C ARG A 550 24.20 -19.33 -15.15
N GLU A 551 23.17 -20.06 -15.55
CA GLU A 551 22.81 -20.29 -16.95
C GLU A 551 22.57 -18.96 -17.69
N PHE A 552 21.90 -18.01 -17.03
CA PHE A 552 21.71 -16.67 -17.57
C PHE A 552 23.03 -15.94 -17.85
N LEU A 553 24.02 -16.07 -16.96
CA LEU A 553 25.29 -15.34 -17.07
C LEU A 553 26.27 -15.97 -18.07
N VAL A 554 26.30 -17.30 -18.17
CA VAL A 554 27.24 -18.02 -19.05
C VAL A 554 26.73 -18.21 -20.49
N ASP A 555 25.45 -17.90 -20.72
CA ASP A 555 24.79 -18.07 -22.01
C ASP A 555 25.53 -17.39 -23.19
N SER A 556 25.96 -18.22 -24.14
CA SER A 556 26.76 -17.81 -25.30
C SER A 556 26.06 -16.83 -26.23
N GLU A 557 24.72 -16.76 -26.26
CA GLU A 557 23.97 -15.83 -27.12
C GLU A 557 24.19 -14.36 -26.71
N LYS A 558 24.62 -14.14 -25.46
CA LYS A 558 24.90 -12.82 -24.88
C LYS A 558 26.35 -12.37 -25.07
N LYS A 559 27.21 -13.22 -25.64
CA LYS A 559 28.59 -12.86 -25.96
C LYS A 559 28.64 -11.59 -26.81
N GLY A 560 29.24 -10.54 -26.26
CA GLY A 560 29.34 -9.21 -26.91
C GLY A 560 28.06 -8.36 -26.90
N LYS A 561 26.94 -8.85 -26.34
CA LYS A 561 25.66 -8.12 -26.26
C LYS A 561 25.32 -7.65 -24.84
N SER A 562 25.79 -8.36 -23.82
CA SER A 562 25.53 -8.03 -22.41
C SER A 562 26.83 -7.73 -21.65
N PRO A 563 26.89 -6.65 -20.86
CA PRO A 563 28.04 -6.37 -19.99
C PRO A 563 28.14 -7.36 -18.81
N PHE A 564 27.10 -8.15 -18.56
CA PHE A 564 27.06 -9.13 -17.47
C PHE A 564 27.47 -10.54 -17.92
N TRP A 565 27.66 -10.76 -19.22
CA TRP A 565 28.00 -12.09 -19.73
C TRP A 565 29.36 -12.55 -19.19
N VAL A 566 29.43 -13.82 -18.79
CA VAL A 566 30.61 -14.46 -18.23
C VAL A 566 31.08 -15.53 -19.22
N ASP A 567 32.33 -15.39 -19.68
CA ASP A 567 32.98 -16.43 -20.48
C ASP A 567 33.36 -17.60 -19.57
N GLU A 568 32.61 -18.69 -19.67
CA GLU A 568 32.80 -19.89 -18.82
C GLU A 568 34.20 -20.47 -18.94
N ARG A 569 34.72 -20.65 -20.16
CA ARG A 569 36.04 -21.24 -20.41
C ARG A 569 37.15 -20.36 -19.86
N LYS A 570 37.10 -19.06 -20.16
CA LYS A 570 38.10 -18.10 -19.68
C LYS A 570 38.06 -17.94 -18.16
N THR A 571 36.87 -18.05 -17.56
CA THR A 571 36.71 -17.98 -16.10
C THR A 571 37.27 -19.23 -15.44
N HIS A 572 37.04 -20.42 -16.00
CA HIS A 572 37.67 -21.66 -15.57
C HIS A 572 39.20 -21.60 -15.65
N GLU A 573 39.76 -21.12 -16.77
CA GLU A 573 41.21 -20.95 -16.94
C GLU A 573 41.79 -20.03 -15.85
N ARG A 574 41.12 -18.89 -15.61
CA ARG A 574 41.51 -17.94 -14.56
C ARG A 574 41.45 -18.57 -13.17
N LEU A 575 40.39 -19.31 -12.85
CA LEU A 575 40.25 -20.00 -11.56
C LEU A 575 41.32 -21.07 -11.37
N ALA A 576 41.67 -21.83 -12.42
CA ALA A 576 42.76 -22.80 -12.37
C ALA A 576 44.10 -22.10 -12.05
N SER A 577 44.40 -21.00 -12.74
CA SER A 577 45.60 -20.19 -12.49
C SER A 577 45.63 -19.64 -11.06
N LYS A 578 44.51 -19.04 -10.59
CA LYS A 578 44.40 -18.52 -9.22
C LYS A 578 44.55 -19.61 -8.16
N CYS A 579 44.02 -20.80 -8.39
CA CYS A 579 44.23 -21.96 -7.51
C CYS A 579 45.72 -22.33 -7.46
N LEU A 580 46.40 -22.43 -8.60
CA LEU A 580 47.82 -22.77 -8.67
C LEU A 580 48.71 -21.70 -8.02
N GLU A 581 48.41 -20.42 -8.24
CA GLU A 581 49.09 -19.31 -7.59
C GLU A 581 48.92 -19.36 -6.06
N LEU A 582 47.71 -19.65 -5.57
CA LEU A 582 47.43 -19.78 -4.14
C LEU A 582 48.20 -20.97 -3.54
N LEU A 583 48.15 -22.13 -4.20
CA LEU A 583 48.86 -23.33 -3.76
C LEU A 583 50.38 -23.16 -3.79
N SER A 584 50.91 -22.37 -4.72
CA SER A 584 52.36 -22.10 -4.84
C SER A 584 52.85 -20.92 -4.00
N SER A 585 51.94 -20.21 -3.33
CA SER A 585 52.26 -19.01 -2.55
C SER A 585 53.03 -19.36 -1.27
N PRO A 586 53.70 -18.38 -0.61
CA PRO A 586 54.38 -18.62 0.66
C PRO A 586 53.48 -19.15 1.79
N GLU A 587 52.18 -18.84 1.71
CA GLU A 587 51.14 -19.27 2.66
C GLU A 587 50.42 -20.54 2.19
N GLY A 588 50.76 -21.04 1.00
CA GLY A 588 50.16 -22.20 0.35
C GLY A 588 50.77 -23.53 0.78
N LEU A 589 50.97 -24.43 -0.20
CA LEU A 589 51.46 -25.78 0.06
C LEU A 589 52.93 -25.77 0.48
N ARG A 590 53.22 -26.49 1.55
CA ARG A 590 54.57 -26.75 2.05
C ARG A 590 54.68 -28.18 2.56
N GLN A 591 55.90 -28.67 2.65
CA GLN A 591 56.18 -29.96 3.27
C GLN A 591 55.70 -29.97 4.72
N ASN A 592 55.05 -31.07 5.14
CA ASN A 592 54.56 -31.26 6.49
C ASN A 592 53.59 -30.15 6.91
N MET A 593 52.49 -30.00 6.14
CA MET A 593 51.49 -28.94 6.28
C MET A 593 51.01 -28.78 7.72
N CYS A 594 50.74 -29.91 8.39
CA CYS A 594 50.25 -29.96 9.77
C CYS A 594 51.35 -30.07 10.84
N LYS A 595 52.63 -29.92 10.50
CA LYS A 595 53.76 -30.07 11.44
C LYS A 595 53.61 -31.32 12.31
N LEU A 596 53.37 -32.45 11.65
CA LEU A 596 53.20 -33.75 12.29
C LEU A 596 54.54 -34.23 12.87
N PRO A 597 54.51 -34.91 14.02
CA PRO A 597 55.73 -35.39 14.67
C PRO A 597 56.41 -36.51 13.87
N ASN A 598 55.63 -37.38 13.22
CA ASN A 598 56.13 -38.51 12.44
C ASN A 598 55.44 -38.58 11.06
N PRO A 599 56.16 -38.94 9.98
CA PRO A 599 55.57 -39.11 8.64
C PRO A 599 54.49 -40.20 8.54
N GLY A 600 54.44 -41.13 9.48
CA GLY A 600 53.46 -42.23 9.53
C GLY A 600 52.22 -41.96 10.40
N THR A 601 52.03 -40.73 10.91
CA THR A 601 50.85 -40.38 11.72
C THR A 601 49.58 -40.59 10.90
N LEU A 602 48.64 -41.38 11.45
CA LEU A 602 47.37 -41.65 10.77
C LEU A 602 46.48 -40.41 10.77
N LYS A 603 45.70 -40.18 9.71
CA LYS A 603 44.75 -39.05 9.64
C LYS A 603 43.81 -39.02 10.85
N SER A 604 43.35 -40.18 11.32
CA SER A 604 42.48 -40.33 12.49
C SER A 604 43.12 -39.85 13.80
N GLU A 605 44.44 -39.71 13.85
CA GLU A 605 45.19 -39.22 15.02
C GLU A 605 45.37 -37.70 14.99
N ILE A 606 44.97 -37.04 13.90
CA ILE A 606 45.08 -35.59 13.73
C ILE A 606 43.72 -34.95 14.00
N GLY A 607 43.65 -34.05 14.98
CA GLY A 607 42.42 -33.31 15.26
C GLY A 607 41.96 -32.45 14.07
N GLU A 608 40.67 -32.48 13.75
CA GLU A 608 40.10 -31.73 12.61
C GLU A 608 40.38 -30.22 12.67
N GLN A 609 40.39 -29.64 13.87
CA GLN A 609 40.74 -28.23 14.07
C GLN A 609 42.18 -27.92 13.63
N LYS A 610 43.13 -28.84 13.87
CA LYS A 610 44.52 -28.67 13.45
C LYS A 610 44.62 -28.68 11.91
N ILE A 611 43.84 -29.54 11.25
CA ILE A 611 43.76 -29.59 9.79
C ILE A 611 43.15 -28.29 9.25
N ALA A 612 42.04 -27.80 9.84
CA ALA A 612 41.38 -26.57 9.42
C ALA A 612 42.27 -25.32 9.57
N ILE A 613 43.14 -25.28 10.59
CA ILE A 613 44.12 -24.20 10.77
C ILE A 613 45.24 -24.27 9.72
N CYS A 614 45.69 -25.48 9.36
CA CYS A 614 46.80 -25.64 8.41
C CYS A 614 46.35 -25.61 6.94
N LEU A 615 45.11 -25.98 6.66
CA LEU A 615 44.49 -26.02 5.35
C LEU A 615 43.20 -25.21 5.40
N SER A 616 43.32 -23.92 5.10
CA SER A 616 42.18 -23.02 5.03
C SER A 616 41.18 -23.44 3.95
N PRO A 617 39.90 -23.02 4.03
CA PRO A 617 38.87 -23.47 3.10
C PRO A 617 39.21 -23.21 1.63
N GLU A 618 39.83 -22.08 1.30
CA GLU A 618 40.30 -21.75 -0.05
C GLU A 618 41.45 -22.64 -0.52
N LEU A 619 42.37 -23.06 0.37
CA LEU A 619 43.43 -24.01 0.02
C LEU A 619 42.87 -25.41 -0.24
N GLN A 620 41.89 -25.84 0.55
CA GLN A 620 41.23 -27.12 0.31
C GLN A 620 40.42 -27.10 -0.99
N TYR A 621 39.76 -25.98 -1.31
CA TYR A 621 39.09 -25.79 -2.59
C TYR A 621 40.08 -25.90 -3.75
N ALA A 622 41.18 -25.13 -3.69
CA ALA A 622 42.20 -25.14 -4.72
C ALA A 622 42.79 -26.55 -4.92
N CYS A 623 43.08 -27.29 -3.85
CA CYS A 623 43.58 -28.66 -3.93
C CYS A 623 42.62 -29.62 -4.66
N ARG A 624 41.30 -29.47 -4.45
CA ARG A 624 40.28 -30.34 -5.03
C ARG A 624 39.98 -30.03 -6.49
N TYR A 625 39.93 -28.76 -6.87
CA TYR A 625 39.26 -28.33 -8.10
C TYR A 625 40.17 -27.68 -9.16
N TRP A 626 41.45 -27.42 -8.88
CA TRP A 626 42.34 -26.77 -9.86
C TRP A 626 42.42 -27.53 -11.20
N VAL A 627 42.51 -28.88 -11.17
CA VAL A 627 42.53 -29.73 -12.38
C VAL A 627 41.18 -29.77 -13.07
N HIS A 628 40.09 -29.73 -12.30
CA HIS A 628 38.75 -29.67 -12.89
C HIS A 628 38.55 -28.37 -13.68
N HIS A 629 38.97 -27.23 -13.11
CA HIS A 629 38.94 -25.96 -13.84
C HIS A 629 39.87 -25.97 -15.07
N LEU A 630 41.04 -26.62 -14.98
CA LEU A 630 41.93 -26.79 -16.13
C LEU A 630 41.26 -27.58 -17.27
N GLU A 631 40.60 -28.69 -16.93
CA GLU A 631 39.85 -29.52 -17.86
C GLU A 631 38.71 -28.75 -18.54
N GLN A 632 37.91 -28.00 -17.78
CA GLN A 632 36.79 -27.21 -18.34
C GLN A 632 37.24 -26.00 -19.17
N SER A 633 38.49 -25.58 -19.03
CA SER A 633 39.06 -24.49 -19.82
C SER A 633 39.61 -24.93 -21.19
N ASP A 634 39.56 -26.22 -21.52
CA ASP A 634 40.24 -26.81 -22.70
C ASP A 634 41.76 -26.49 -22.74
N TYR A 635 42.38 -26.30 -21.58
CA TYR A 635 43.80 -25.95 -21.49
C TYR A 635 44.69 -27.16 -21.73
N HIS A 636 45.79 -26.93 -22.46
CA HIS A 636 46.77 -27.95 -22.78
C HIS A 636 48.06 -27.69 -22.02
N ILE A 637 48.57 -28.72 -21.35
CA ILE A 637 49.79 -28.59 -20.54
C ILE A 637 51.00 -28.62 -21.46
N HIS A 638 51.89 -27.64 -21.29
CA HIS A 638 53.12 -27.48 -22.05
C HIS A 638 54.35 -27.50 -21.16
N ASP A 639 55.46 -28.01 -21.69
CA ASP A 639 56.72 -28.02 -20.96
C ASP A 639 57.16 -26.58 -20.62
N GLY A 640 57.18 -26.29 -19.31
CA GLY A 640 57.66 -25.01 -18.78
C GLY A 640 56.53 -24.02 -18.46
N ASP A 641 55.27 -24.42 -18.64
CA ASP A 641 54.13 -23.66 -18.17
C ASP A 641 53.99 -23.70 -16.62
N LEU A 642 53.03 -22.93 -16.11
CA LEU A 642 52.74 -22.83 -14.67
C LEU A 642 52.40 -24.21 -14.06
N ILE A 643 51.70 -25.07 -14.81
CA ILE A 643 51.25 -26.39 -14.34
C ILE A 643 52.45 -27.32 -14.22
N HIS A 644 53.31 -27.36 -15.23
CA HIS A 644 54.54 -28.17 -15.23
C HIS A 644 55.45 -27.77 -14.07
N ILE A 645 55.66 -26.47 -13.87
CA ILE A 645 56.46 -25.94 -12.75
C ILE A 645 55.82 -26.32 -11.40
N PHE A 646 54.50 -26.20 -11.28
CA PHE A 646 53.78 -26.59 -10.08
C PHE A 646 53.96 -28.09 -9.77
N LEU A 647 53.80 -28.96 -10.78
CA LEU A 647 53.95 -30.40 -10.62
C LEU A 647 55.38 -30.78 -10.25
N GLN A 648 56.40 -30.14 -10.81
CA GLN A 648 57.79 -30.42 -10.45
C GLN A 648 58.10 -30.10 -8.98
N ARG A 649 57.49 -29.03 -8.43
CA ARG A 649 57.87 -28.49 -7.11
C ARG A 649 56.92 -28.85 -5.98
N TYR A 650 55.62 -28.93 -6.24
CA TYR A 650 54.57 -29.00 -5.23
C TYR A 650 53.72 -30.27 -5.30
N PHE A 651 53.95 -31.17 -6.27
CA PHE A 651 53.13 -32.37 -6.45
C PHE A 651 53.02 -33.25 -5.19
N LEU A 652 54.14 -33.50 -4.51
CA LEU A 652 54.14 -34.30 -3.27
C LEU A 652 53.43 -33.57 -2.12
N TYR A 653 53.55 -32.25 -2.04
CA TYR A 653 52.86 -31.45 -1.02
C TYR A 653 51.35 -31.39 -1.28
N TRP A 654 50.95 -31.40 -2.55
CA TRP A 654 49.54 -31.51 -2.95
C TRP A 654 48.96 -32.88 -2.58
N LEU A 655 49.70 -33.98 -2.82
CA LEU A 655 49.28 -35.32 -2.38
C LEU A 655 49.15 -35.41 -0.86
N GLU A 656 50.10 -34.81 -0.12
CA GLU A 656 50.03 -34.69 1.33
C GLU A 656 48.75 -33.96 1.77
N ALA A 657 48.46 -32.79 1.18
CA ALA A 657 47.26 -32.02 1.47
C ALA A 657 45.97 -32.79 1.16
N MET A 658 45.89 -33.47 0.01
CA MET A 658 44.75 -34.30 -0.36
C MET A 658 44.54 -35.48 0.61
N SER A 659 45.63 -36.05 1.13
CA SER A 659 45.58 -37.08 2.18
C SER A 659 45.06 -36.52 3.51
N LEU A 660 45.53 -35.35 3.92
CA LEU A 660 45.07 -34.66 5.13
C LEU A 660 43.59 -34.26 5.04
N ILE A 661 43.11 -33.89 3.85
CA ILE A 661 41.70 -33.65 3.57
C ILE A 661 40.87 -34.95 3.68
N GLY A 662 41.50 -36.11 3.44
CA GLY A 662 40.86 -37.43 3.40
C GLY A 662 40.37 -37.83 2.02
N GLU A 663 40.89 -37.20 0.97
CA GLU A 663 40.49 -37.40 -0.42
C GLU A 663 41.63 -37.95 -1.28
N ALA A 664 42.62 -38.61 -0.67
CA ALA A 664 43.74 -39.24 -1.39
C ALA A 664 43.28 -40.20 -2.51
N TYR A 665 42.13 -40.88 -2.34
CA TYR A 665 41.57 -41.75 -3.36
C TYR A 665 41.19 -41.01 -4.66
N LYS A 666 40.83 -39.71 -4.57
CA LYS A 666 40.53 -38.88 -5.75
C LYS A 666 41.79 -38.51 -6.53
N CYS A 667 42.97 -38.52 -5.91
CA CYS A 667 44.22 -38.15 -6.58
C CYS A 667 44.51 -39.04 -7.79
N ILE A 668 44.17 -40.33 -7.74
CA ILE A 668 44.34 -41.24 -8.88
C ILE A 668 43.55 -40.74 -10.09
N HIS A 669 42.28 -40.37 -9.87
CA HIS A 669 41.42 -39.82 -10.92
C HIS A 669 41.94 -38.49 -11.45
N ILE A 670 42.37 -37.60 -10.55
CA ILE A 670 42.91 -36.28 -10.92
C ILE A 670 44.20 -36.42 -11.73
N ILE A 671 45.09 -37.33 -11.36
CA ILE A 671 46.33 -37.61 -12.10
C ILE A 671 46.02 -38.18 -13.48
N ASN A 672 45.04 -39.09 -13.59
CA ASN A 672 44.61 -39.61 -14.89
C ASN A 672 44.08 -38.49 -15.80
N LYS A 673 43.33 -37.53 -15.25
CA LYS A 673 42.89 -36.32 -15.98
C LYS A 673 44.08 -35.47 -16.45
N LEU A 674 45.04 -35.20 -15.57
CA LEU A 674 46.26 -34.48 -15.94
C LEU A 674 47.04 -35.18 -17.07
N GLN A 675 47.14 -36.51 -17.03
CA GLN A 675 47.76 -37.28 -18.11
C GLN A 675 46.97 -37.23 -19.42
N ALA A 676 45.65 -37.08 -19.39
CA ALA A 676 44.87 -36.91 -20.61
C ALA A 676 45.15 -35.54 -21.26
N LEU A 677 45.30 -34.50 -20.45
CA LEU A 677 45.60 -33.13 -20.88
C LEU A 677 47.01 -32.98 -21.49
N THR A 678 47.92 -33.93 -21.26
CA THR A 678 49.25 -33.97 -21.91
C THR A 678 49.28 -34.81 -23.20
N LYS A 679 48.39 -35.79 -23.36
CA LYS A 679 48.46 -36.80 -24.43
C LYS A 679 47.97 -36.32 -25.80
N ILE A 680 47.17 -35.27 -25.90
CA ILE A 680 46.62 -34.78 -27.18
C ILE A 680 47.73 -34.29 -28.13
N LEU A 681 48.87 -33.85 -27.60
CA LEU A 681 50.04 -33.47 -28.41
C LEU A 681 50.76 -34.66 -29.09
N SER A 682 50.62 -35.88 -28.56
CA SER A 682 51.34 -37.05 -29.08
C SER A 682 50.75 -37.61 -30.38
N GLN A 683 49.45 -37.41 -30.66
CA GLN A 683 48.83 -37.84 -31.92
C GLN A 683 49.13 -36.86 -33.08
N ASN A 684 49.20 -35.56 -32.81
CA ASN A 684 49.53 -34.57 -33.85
C ASN A 684 51.00 -34.61 -34.27
N PHE A 685 51.92 -34.98 -33.37
CA PHE A 685 53.34 -35.13 -33.72
C PHE A 685 53.60 -36.36 -34.60
N PHE A 686 52.84 -37.46 -34.41
CA PHE A 686 52.93 -38.66 -35.25
C PHE A 686 52.34 -38.44 -36.65
N MET A 687 51.27 -37.66 -36.78
CA MET A 687 50.67 -37.30 -38.08
C MET A 687 51.57 -36.35 -38.88
N MET A 688 52.26 -35.41 -38.23
CA MET A 688 53.22 -34.51 -38.93
C MET A 688 54.49 -35.23 -39.40
N GLN A 689 54.94 -36.30 -38.73
CA GLN A 689 56.10 -37.07 -39.19
C GLN A 689 55.79 -38.03 -40.35
N SER A 690 54.55 -38.50 -40.48
CA SER A 690 54.14 -39.29 -41.66
C SER A 690 54.07 -38.47 -42.95
N ASP A 691 53.78 -37.17 -42.86
CA ASP A 691 53.69 -36.28 -44.04
C ASP A 691 55.06 -35.77 -44.53
N LEU A 692 56.12 -35.87 -43.70
CA LEU A 692 57.49 -35.47 -44.05
C LEU A 692 58.34 -36.61 -44.67
N HIS A 693 57.82 -37.84 -44.76
CA HIS A 693 58.53 -38.99 -45.34
C HIS A 693 57.97 -39.49 -46.69
N CYS A 694 56.92 -38.87 -47.23
CA CYS A 694 56.36 -39.16 -48.55
C CYS A 694 56.51 -37.96 -49.50
N GLY A 695 57.75 -37.55 -49.74
CA GLY A 695 58.07 -36.41 -50.62
C GLY A 695 59.39 -36.60 -51.35
N SER A 696 59.62 -37.77 -51.94
CA SER A 696 60.65 -37.95 -52.96
C SER A 696 60.04 -38.81 -54.07
N ASP A 697 59.64 -38.16 -55.16
CA ASP A 697 59.42 -38.85 -56.43
C ASP A 697 60.16 -38.11 -57.55
N PRO A 698 60.65 -38.86 -58.55
CA PRO A 698 61.67 -38.42 -59.49
C PRO A 698 61.06 -37.87 -60.78
N TYR A 699 61.68 -36.82 -61.33
CA TYR A 699 61.80 -36.58 -62.78
C TYR A 699 63.02 -35.70 -63.05
#